data_AF-A0A022VXD1-F1
#
_entry.id   AF-A0A022VXD1-F1
#
_cell.length_a   1.000
_cell.length_b   1.000
_cell.length_c   1.000
_cell.angle_alpha   90.00
_cell.angle_beta   90.00
_cell.angle_gamma   90.00
#
_symmetry.space_group_name_H-M   'P 1'
#
loop_
_entity.id
_entity.type
_entity.pdbx_description
1 polymer ?
#
loop_
_entity_poly.entity_id
_entity_poly.type
_entity_poly.pdbx_seq_one_letter_code
_entity_poly.pdbx_strand_id
1 'polypeptide(L)'
;MLSYSLLLITMLTRLCRTEFVAGRGESPMSPVEQFLSSYVDIAMHVISLDAQQLSQSPDDRATQYDPISRTYWMPLASMLQLRKIPLYTAMERDYGSEIIDLVSHLNDCVAGQQVNDGLVLTNFMRAVSPFLAKSPILTSLFTSALTVAHNVLDSFVGRRYQPDYGLHNPKEVITQIYVLLRFCEPVYRSLIEKSSSCLSSDTSETIIRTMGNSFRILCSFDEESATALGKDLELNVPDGVNSLEFAHIVSLGWKFTILKKHIMSGRMELRVYGMESIQGDLVNFWSQHIQNVPGALNHATTKYLVNFLREHKIVDYVVGVESHPQLISRGSNIVGFLVVTSTYTNEDTDIIWKTVSESHDPRTVSEVLAMLSSTFSMHHESEPLIYICSKLIELPLQRFDVRMIEFCDMLLNAVRSKHGESLRHQELGHFPHVDIMPIRLCVRLIRGALSSNELPLEQRSQIQRFASKQLSQFVSLGIRESDKTELYQQCIQDVSDMNEFALGSIHALNALIPTFDTQDIRRLALDLDFTRLIITELAHAATAPAAGGEDEQLCNAIVPRLNLVHRIIDKVPETISPELIDILWDKVFTSKVISEQNRNYMWEILSKSASRCLKRNAFLETFMNDYLPRILPEDITESVLSFAKQTVNYDVKFHHQPASSDGEVITIPGMDRIWHFILAAPNPTIGINAINFAIDTYLDHSIIKGSSPSSAEATHVSLVDRCVAQLAAAATKLKTFMDGTTSGEDEPMVIVPSDKEVRAEELRFARSLLFLRQLLQGLRTRPHYTPPQGSPPCMPLNPEPIRGESIDISYQAFSTGSQSRIRTFTIGDLSTASELADKIAHVTGFSKFTTISGGQRLDLRGGNANQTIRDLKLATAGLLIVRKDSDAYEASFGGRRQSLTLVDSEVLKHFNDLYDLLSLDERFSKEVSNEFNIDPTCGNENGN
;
A
#
# COMPACT_ATOMS: atom_id res chain seq x y z
N MET A 1 25.38 16.14 -45.41
CA MET A 1 24.21 17.03 -45.40
C MET A 1 24.60 18.50 -45.30
N LEU A 2 25.33 18.94 -44.27
CA LEU A 2 25.71 20.35 -44.06
C LEU A 2 26.69 20.94 -45.08
N SER A 3 27.31 20.18 -45.98
CA SER A 3 28.33 20.71 -46.90
C SER A 3 27.77 21.15 -48.26
N TYR A 4 26.87 20.38 -48.87
CA TYR A 4 26.28 20.70 -50.18
C TYR A 4 25.16 21.73 -50.10
N SER A 5 24.30 21.63 -49.07
CA SER A 5 23.28 22.66 -48.79
C SER A 5 23.94 23.98 -48.45
N LEU A 6 25.05 23.96 -47.71
CA LEU A 6 25.80 25.15 -47.35
C LEU A 6 26.59 25.69 -48.53
N LEU A 7 27.05 24.87 -49.47
CA LEU A 7 27.63 25.35 -50.72
C LEU A 7 26.59 26.05 -51.60
N LEU A 8 25.41 25.44 -51.79
CA LEU A 8 24.30 26.01 -52.55
C LEU A 8 23.77 27.29 -51.88
N ILE A 9 23.58 27.28 -50.56
CA ILE A 9 23.20 28.44 -49.77
C ILE A 9 24.30 29.51 -49.85
N THR A 10 25.59 29.18 -49.73
CA THR A 10 26.67 30.17 -49.81
C THR A 10 26.82 30.74 -51.23
N MET A 11 26.59 29.94 -52.27
CA MET A 11 26.57 30.40 -53.66
C MET A 11 25.37 31.30 -53.90
N LEU A 12 24.16 30.89 -53.52
CA LEU A 12 22.92 31.66 -53.71
C LEU A 12 22.88 32.91 -52.82
N THR A 13 23.40 32.86 -51.59
CA THR A 13 23.53 34.04 -50.71
C THR A 13 24.60 35.01 -51.23
N ARG A 14 25.65 34.52 -51.89
CA ARG A 14 26.62 35.38 -52.61
C ARG A 14 26.02 35.95 -53.90
N LEU A 15 25.26 35.16 -54.66
CA LEU A 15 24.56 35.57 -55.89
C LEU A 15 23.46 36.60 -55.62
N CYS A 16 22.71 36.49 -54.52
CA CYS A 16 21.70 37.46 -54.10
C CYS A 16 22.28 38.72 -53.45
N ARG A 17 23.50 38.67 -52.87
CA ARG A 17 24.19 39.85 -52.30
C ARG A 17 24.91 40.69 -53.34
N THR A 18 25.29 40.12 -54.48
CA THR A 18 25.75 40.88 -55.63
C THR A 18 24.54 41.46 -56.34
N GLU A 19 24.42 42.79 -56.42
CA GLU A 19 23.42 43.48 -57.24
C GLU A 19 23.48 42.92 -58.67
N PHE A 20 22.57 42.00 -59.01
CA PHE A 20 22.29 41.73 -60.41
C PHE A 20 21.64 42.98 -60.96
N VAL A 21 22.34 43.66 -61.86
CA VAL A 21 21.76 44.72 -62.68
C VAL A 21 20.74 44.05 -63.59
N ALA A 22 19.50 43.91 -63.09
CA ALA A 22 18.36 43.58 -63.92
C ALA A 22 18.31 44.62 -65.06
N GLY A 23 18.18 44.17 -66.30
CA GLY A 23 17.85 45.10 -67.39
C GLY A 23 16.59 45.86 -67.02
N ARG A 24 16.45 47.13 -67.44
CA ARG A 24 15.25 47.94 -67.13
C ARG A 24 13.98 47.15 -67.44
N GLY A 25 13.29 46.67 -66.40
CA GLY A 25 12.02 45.94 -66.49
C GLY A 25 12.07 44.43 -66.16
N GLU A 26 13.23 43.84 -65.84
CA GLU A 26 13.33 42.42 -65.46
C GLU A 26 13.21 42.22 -63.93
N SER A 27 12.55 41.13 -63.50
CA SER A 27 12.51 40.77 -62.08
C SER A 27 13.93 40.42 -61.58
N PRO A 28 14.32 40.86 -60.38
CA PRO A 28 15.61 40.51 -59.76
C PRO A 28 15.82 38.99 -59.57
N MET A 29 14.77 38.18 -59.71
CA MET A 29 14.80 36.72 -59.59
C MET A 29 15.16 35.99 -60.90
N SER A 30 15.11 36.66 -62.05
CA SER A 30 15.30 36.03 -63.37
C SER A 30 16.63 35.26 -63.55
N PRO A 31 17.80 35.74 -63.07
CA PRO A 31 19.05 34.98 -63.18
C PRO A 31 19.08 33.71 -62.32
N VAL A 32 18.42 33.75 -61.15
CA VAL A 32 18.31 32.60 -60.24
C VAL A 32 17.39 31.56 -60.84
N GLU A 33 16.26 32.00 -61.41
CA GLU A 33 15.34 31.15 -62.16
C GLU A 33 16.03 30.47 -63.34
N GLN A 34 16.76 31.21 -64.17
CA GLN A 34 17.48 30.65 -65.32
C GLN A 34 18.52 29.60 -64.92
N PHE A 35 19.25 29.82 -63.81
CA PHE A 35 20.22 28.86 -63.29
C PHE A 35 19.53 27.56 -62.84
N LEU A 36 18.43 27.68 -62.08
CA LEU A 36 17.69 26.53 -61.58
C LEU A 36 17.01 25.75 -62.72
N SER A 37 16.41 26.45 -63.69
CA SER A 37 15.82 25.81 -64.88
C SER A 37 16.87 25.09 -65.72
N SER A 38 18.05 25.67 -65.90
CA SER A 38 19.17 24.99 -66.58
C SER A 38 19.61 23.72 -65.87
N TYR A 39 19.61 23.73 -64.52
CA TYR A 39 19.90 22.53 -63.73
C TYR A 39 18.82 21.46 -63.93
N VAL A 40 17.53 21.85 -63.95
CA VAL A 40 16.40 20.94 -64.22
C VAL A 40 16.59 20.26 -65.57
N ASP A 41 16.90 21.00 -66.63
CA ASP A 41 17.10 20.45 -67.97
C ASP A 41 18.26 19.44 -68.01
N ILE A 42 19.40 19.76 -67.38
CA ILE A 42 20.54 18.84 -67.27
C ILE A 42 20.15 17.57 -66.51
N ALA A 43 19.51 17.72 -65.35
CA ALA A 43 19.10 16.59 -64.52
C ALA A 43 18.14 15.66 -65.28
N MET A 44 17.12 16.23 -65.93
CA MET A 44 16.14 15.48 -66.72
C MET A 44 16.77 14.80 -67.93
N HIS A 45 17.73 15.45 -68.60
CA HIS A 45 18.48 14.83 -69.70
C HIS A 45 19.31 13.63 -69.22
N VAL A 46 20.05 13.76 -68.11
CA VAL A 46 20.83 12.66 -67.53
C VAL A 46 19.93 11.49 -67.08
N ILE A 47 18.77 11.79 -66.48
CA ILE A 47 17.77 10.76 -66.11
C ILE A 47 17.27 10.02 -67.36
N SER A 48 17.04 10.73 -68.47
CA SER A 48 16.59 10.13 -69.74
C SER A 48 17.64 9.19 -70.34
N LEU A 49 18.93 9.55 -70.25
CA LEU A 49 20.04 8.71 -70.69
C LEU A 49 20.13 7.42 -69.86
N ASP A 50 20.03 7.53 -68.53
CA ASP A 50 20.03 6.35 -67.66
C ASP A 50 18.83 5.43 -67.96
N ALA A 51 17.65 5.98 -68.23
CA ALA A 51 16.48 5.20 -68.60
C ALA A 51 16.70 4.43 -69.92
N GLN A 52 17.27 5.07 -70.93
CA GLN A 52 17.63 4.44 -72.20
C GLN A 52 18.67 3.34 -72.02
N GLN A 53 19.73 3.58 -71.23
CA GLN A 53 20.75 2.57 -70.97
C GLN A 53 20.20 1.36 -70.21
N LEU A 54 19.37 1.59 -69.19
CA LEU A 54 18.74 0.51 -68.41
C LEU A 54 17.79 -0.33 -69.27
N SER A 55 16.99 0.30 -70.13
CA SER A 55 16.07 -0.44 -71.03
C SER A 55 16.76 -1.31 -72.09
N GLN A 56 18.03 -1.04 -72.41
CA GLN A 56 18.81 -1.78 -73.42
C GLN A 56 19.81 -2.77 -72.80
N SER A 57 19.97 -2.77 -71.48
CA SER A 57 20.98 -3.57 -70.79
C SER A 57 20.47 -4.98 -70.44
N PRO A 58 21.31 -6.03 -70.56
CA PRO A 58 20.97 -7.38 -70.09
C PRO A 58 20.88 -7.43 -68.56
N ASP A 59 20.02 -8.30 -68.03
CA ASP A 59 19.67 -8.40 -66.60
C ASP A 59 20.87 -8.38 -65.63
N ASP A 60 21.93 -9.13 -65.94
CA ASP A 60 23.11 -9.25 -65.07
C ASP A 60 23.92 -7.94 -64.99
N ARG A 61 23.93 -7.14 -66.05
CA ARG A 61 24.63 -5.84 -66.08
C ARG A 61 23.76 -4.72 -65.51
N ALA A 62 22.45 -4.78 -65.74
CA ALA A 62 21.50 -3.78 -65.26
C ALA A 62 21.41 -3.75 -63.72
N THR A 63 21.59 -4.90 -63.06
CA THR A 63 21.56 -4.97 -61.58
C THR A 63 22.79 -4.36 -60.90
N GLN A 64 23.93 -4.30 -61.60
CA GLN A 64 25.19 -3.71 -61.12
C GLN A 64 25.42 -2.28 -61.64
N TYR A 65 24.50 -1.76 -62.45
CA TYR A 65 24.58 -0.42 -63.02
C TYR A 65 24.46 0.64 -61.92
N ASP A 66 25.42 1.57 -61.86
CA ASP A 66 25.36 2.76 -60.99
C ASP A 66 24.97 3.97 -61.86
N PRO A 67 23.71 4.42 -61.80
CA PRO A 67 23.20 5.47 -62.69
C PRO A 67 23.88 6.82 -62.44
N ILE A 68 24.22 7.51 -63.51
CA ILE A 68 24.88 8.84 -63.44
C ILE A 68 23.94 9.86 -62.77
N SER A 69 22.62 9.72 -63.00
CA SER A 69 21.56 10.53 -62.42
C SER A 69 21.51 10.49 -60.89
N ARG A 70 22.16 9.52 -60.23
CA ARG A 70 22.17 9.37 -58.76
C ARG A 70 22.52 10.65 -58.02
N THR A 71 23.46 11.43 -58.55
CA THR A 71 23.89 12.70 -57.93
C THR A 71 22.92 13.87 -58.18
N TYR A 72 22.01 13.74 -59.15
CA TYR A 72 21.09 14.78 -59.58
C TYR A 72 19.72 14.71 -58.90
N TRP A 73 19.29 13.51 -58.47
CA TRP A 73 17.97 13.27 -57.89
C TRP A 73 17.70 14.06 -56.61
N MET A 74 18.64 14.09 -55.67
CA MET A 74 18.43 14.76 -54.38
C MET A 74 18.32 16.29 -54.52
N PRO A 75 19.23 16.99 -55.24
CA PRO A 75 19.06 18.42 -55.46
C PRO A 75 17.81 18.75 -56.29
N LEU A 76 17.48 17.93 -57.30
CA LEU A 76 16.26 18.10 -58.11
C LEU A 76 14.99 17.98 -57.24
N ALA A 77 14.87 16.91 -56.45
CA ALA A 77 13.73 16.73 -55.54
C ALA A 77 13.67 17.82 -54.47
N SER A 78 14.81 18.38 -54.04
CA SER A 78 14.83 19.48 -53.08
C SER A 78 14.28 20.76 -53.70
N MET A 79 14.84 21.23 -54.83
CA MET A 79 14.47 22.53 -55.42
C MET A 79 13.02 22.66 -55.87
N LEU A 80 12.34 21.53 -56.10
CA LEU A 80 10.94 21.48 -56.53
C LEU A 80 9.93 21.58 -55.38
N GLN A 81 10.38 21.54 -54.12
CA GLN A 81 9.49 21.61 -52.96
C GLN A 81 8.99 23.04 -52.73
N LEU A 82 7.67 23.22 -52.73
CA LEU A 82 7.02 24.50 -52.41
C LEU A 82 7.24 24.95 -50.95
N ARG A 83 7.42 24.02 -50.01
CA ARG A 83 7.48 24.29 -48.58
C ARG A 83 8.68 23.60 -47.96
N LYS A 84 9.16 24.12 -46.82
CA LYS A 84 10.18 23.51 -45.94
C LYS A 84 11.64 23.55 -46.44
N ILE A 85 11.96 24.37 -47.44
CA ILE A 85 13.36 24.69 -47.74
C ILE A 85 13.74 25.97 -46.99
N PRO A 86 14.76 25.93 -46.11
CA PRO A 86 15.22 27.11 -45.37
C PRO A 86 15.61 28.28 -46.29
N LEU A 87 16.17 27.97 -47.47
CA LEU A 87 16.49 28.95 -48.49
C LEU A 87 15.22 29.68 -48.98
N TYR A 88 14.21 28.94 -49.46
CA TYR A 88 12.98 29.56 -49.95
C TYR A 88 12.23 30.29 -48.83
N THR A 89 12.27 29.78 -47.60
CA THR A 89 11.67 30.46 -46.43
C THR A 89 12.38 31.78 -46.13
N ALA A 90 13.71 31.83 -46.27
CA ALA A 90 14.47 33.06 -46.09
C ALA A 90 14.21 34.07 -47.22
N MET A 91 14.06 33.59 -48.46
CA MET A 91 13.78 34.42 -49.63
C MET A 91 12.33 34.92 -49.68
N GLU A 92 11.37 34.16 -49.14
CA GLU A 92 9.95 34.55 -49.06
C GLU A 92 9.76 35.87 -48.29
N ARG A 93 10.63 36.15 -47.32
CA ARG A 93 10.63 37.42 -46.56
C ARG A 93 10.88 38.65 -47.44
N ASP A 94 11.74 38.51 -48.45
CA ASP A 94 12.23 39.62 -49.29
C ASP A 94 11.54 39.66 -50.66
N TYR A 95 11.08 38.52 -51.18
CA TYR A 95 10.53 38.36 -52.54
C TYR A 95 9.06 37.88 -52.59
N GLY A 96 8.44 37.57 -51.45
CA GLY A 96 7.01 37.25 -51.37
C GLY A 96 6.57 36.11 -52.28
N SER A 97 5.50 36.34 -53.07
CA SER A 97 4.91 35.32 -53.96
C SER A 97 5.79 34.94 -55.16
N GLU A 98 6.83 35.72 -55.50
CA GLU A 98 7.74 35.41 -56.61
C GLU A 98 8.47 34.07 -56.40
N ILE A 99 8.65 33.62 -55.15
CA ILE A 99 9.23 32.32 -54.83
C ILE A 99 8.28 31.16 -55.15
N ILE A 100 6.98 31.34 -54.94
CA ILE A 100 5.96 30.34 -55.29
C ILE A 100 5.87 30.22 -56.81
N ASP A 101 5.96 31.35 -57.52
CA ASP A 101 5.95 31.42 -58.99
C ASP A 101 7.20 30.75 -59.58
N LEU A 102 8.39 31.04 -59.04
CA LEU A 102 9.65 30.39 -59.40
C LEU A 102 9.57 28.86 -59.25
N VAL A 103 9.17 28.38 -58.07
CA VAL A 103 9.10 26.93 -57.81
C VAL A 103 8.05 26.28 -58.70
N SER A 104 6.93 26.97 -58.97
CA SER A 104 5.92 26.51 -59.92
C SER A 104 6.50 26.38 -61.33
N HIS A 105 7.22 27.39 -61.81
CA HIS A 105 7.87 27.35 -63.13
C HIS A 105 8.87 26.20 -63.24
N LEU A 106 9.71 25.96 -62.22
CA LEU A 106 10.62 24.83 -62.19
C LEU A 106 9.90 23.48 -62.26
N ASN A 107 8.76 23.34 -61.58
CA ASN A 107 7.92 22.14 -61.66
C ASN A 107 7.29 21.97 -63.05
N ASP A 108 6.95 23.07 -63.73
CA ASP A 108 6.44 23.02 -65.10
C ASP A 108 7.52 22.65 -66.11
N CYS A 109 8.76 23.12 -65.93
CA CYS A 109 9.90 22.65 -66.72
C CYS A 109 10.02 21.12 -66.61
N VAL A 110 9.94 20.55 -65.40
CA VAL A 110 9.97 19.08 -65.21
C VAL A 110 8.78 18.40 -65.89
N ALA A 111 7.58 18.95 -65.75
CA ALA A 111 6.36 18.40 -66.35
C ALA A 111 6.35 18.46 -67.89
N GLY A 112 7.00 19.45 -68.48
CA GLY A 112 7.12 19.63 -69.93
C GLY A 112 8.13 18.71 -70.61
N GLN A 113 9.03 18.06 -69.86
CA GLN A 113 10.06 17.19 -70.40
C GLN A 113 9.48 15.81 -70.79
N GLN A 114 9.24 15.61 -72.08
CA GLN A 114 8.69 14.38 -72.66
C GLN A 114 9.66 13.73 -73.65
N VAL A 115 9.70 12.38 -73.66
CA VAL A 115 10.45 11.56 -74.63
C VAL A 115 9.54 10.43 -75.11
N ASN A 116 9.34 10.30 -76.42
CA ASN A 116 8.43 9.32 -77.04
C ASN A 116 7.00 9.40 -76.46
N ASP A 117 6.40 10.59 -76.46
CA ASP A 117 5.03 10.87 -76.01
C ASP A 117 4.71 10.53 -74.53
N GLY A 118 5.75 10.36 -73.69
CA GLY A 118 5.60 10.13 -72.26
C GLY A 118 6.60 10.93 -71.42
N LEU A 119 6.23 11.23 -70.17
CA LEU A 119 7.12 11.89 -69.20
C LEU A 119 8.42 11.10 -69.04
N VAL A 120 9.55 11.82 -69.01
CA VAL A 120 10.88 11.23 -68.73
C VAL A 120 10.87 10.40 -67.44
N LEU A 121 10.16 10.87 -66.41
CA LEU A 121 9.98 10.13 -65.14
C LEU A 121 9.31 8.78 -65.36
N THR A 122 8.28 8.70 -66.20
CA THR A 122 7.57 7.45 -66.50
C THR A 122 8.45 6.46 -67.23
N ASN A 123 9.25 6.93 -68.19
CA ASN A 123 10.20 6.08 -68.92
C ASN A 123 11.30 5.54 -67.98
N PHE A 124 11.80 6.38 -67.08
CA PHE A 124 12.75 5.95 -66.05
C PHE A 124 12.14 4.89 -65.12
N MET A 125 10.94 5.11 -64.57
CA MET A 125 10.27 4.13 -63.71
C MET A 125 10.07 2.78 -64.38
N ARG A 126 9.68 2.77 -65.67
CA ARG A 126 9.52 1.53 -66.46
C ARG A 126 10.86 0.82 -66.67
N ALA A 127 11.93 1.56 -66.95
CA ALA A 127 13.26 0.99 -67.17
C ALA A 127 13.83 0.36 -65.88
N VAL A 128 13.56 0.97 -64.72
CA VAL A 128 14.09 0.50 -63.43
C VAL A 128 13.26 -0.65 -62.82
N SER A 129 11.96 -0.71 -63.07
CA SER A 129 11.03 -1.63 -62.39
C SER A 129 11.45 -3.12 -62.35
N PRO A 130 12.05 -3.72 -63.41
CA PRO A 130 12.42 -5.15 -63.39
C PRO A 130 13.56 -5.46 -62.41
N PHE A 131 14.34 -4.45 -62.03
CA PHE A 131 15.60 -4.61 -61.29
C PHE A 131 15.48 -4.21 -59.80
N LEU A 132 14.36 -3.63 -59.40
CA LEU A 132 14.13 -3.10 -58.05
C LEU A 132 14.31 -4.13 -56.92
N ALA A 133 14.02 -5.41 -57.19
CA ALA A 133 14.15 -6.46 -56.18
C ALA A 133 15.61 -6.86 -55.91
N LYS A 134 16.52 -6.52 -56.82
CA LYS A 134 17.92 -7.00 -56.87
C LYS A 134 18.95 -5.88 -56.64
N SER A 135 18.57 -4.60 -56.80
CA SER A 135 19.48 -3.46 -56.67
C SER A 135 18.93 -2.38 -55.72
N PRO A 136 19.51 -2.19 -54.53
CA PRO A 136 19.05 -1.18 -53.56
C PRO A 136 19.28 0.25 -54.05
N ILE A 137 20.30 0.48 -54.90
CA ILE A 137 20.56 1.78 -55.51
C ILE A 137 19.36 2.17 -56.38
N LEU A 138 18.92 1.25 -57.25
CA LEU A 138 17.77 1.47 -58.12
C LEU A 138 16.46 1.65 -57.33
N THR A 139 16.28 0.95 -56.20
CA THR A 139 15.15 1.17 -55.28
C THR A 139 15.15 2.57 -54.67
N SER A 140 16.32 3.09 -54.30
CA SER A 140 16.47 4.47 -53.80
C SER A 140 16.15 5.50 -54.88
N LEU A 141 16.58 5.28 -56.13
CA LEU A 141 16.27 6.20 -57.24
C LEU A 141 14.79 6.16 -57.63
N PHE A 142 14.16 5.00 -57.60
CA PHE A 142 12.71 4.87 -57.76
C PHE A 142 11.96 5.71 -56.73
N THR A 143 12.39 5.68 -55.47
CA THR A 143 11.81 6.52 -54.41
C THR A 143 12.02 8.02 -54.67
N SER A 144 13.19 8.38 -55.19
CA SER A 144 13.50 9.77 -55.55
C SER A 144 12.64 10.27 -56.71
N ALA A 145 12.42 9.43 -57.72
CA ALA A 145 11.57 9.74 -58.86
C ALA A 145 10.09 9.90 -58.45
N LEU A 146 9.60 9.11 -57.48
CA LEU A 146 8.27 9.31 -56.89
C LEU A 146 8.19 10.65 -56.16
N THR A 147 9.25 11.05 -55.46
CA THR A 147 9.30 12.33 -54.73
C THR A 147 9.24 13.52 -55.70
N VAL A 148 9.97 13.45 -56.82
CA VAL A 148 9.90 14.46 -57.88
C VAL A 148 8.48 14.53 -58.46
N ALA A 149 7.87 13.39 -58.81
CA ALA A 149 6.49 13.36 -59.32
C ALA A 149 5.49 13.96 -58.33
N HIS A 150 5.65 13.69 -57.03
CA HIS A 150 4.83 14.28 -55.98
C HIS A 150 5.01 15.80 -55.88
N ASN A 151 6.24 16.32 -55.95
CA ASN A 151 6.48 17.77 -55.89
C ASN A 151 5.83 18.49 -57.08
N VAL A 152 5.93 17.91 -58.29
CA VAL A 152 5.24 18.45 -59.48
C VAL A 152 3.73 18.52 -59.22
N LEU A 153 3.16 17.45 -58.65
CA LEU A 153 1.75 17.40 -58.31
C LEU A 153 1.34 18.39 -57.20
N ASP A 154 2.13 18.50 -56.13
CA ASP A 154 1.91 19.42 -55.00
C ASP A 154 2.00 20.89 -55.45
N SER A 155 2.81 21.17 -56.48
CA SER A 155 2.93 22.50 -57.07
C SER A 155 1.57 23.07 -57.51
N PHE A 156 0.67 22.24 -58.04
CA PHE A 156 -0.65 22.65 -58.49
C PHE A 156 -1.63 22.98 -57.34
N VAL A 157 -1.38 22.48 -56.12
CA VAL A 157 -2.18 22.85 -54.95
C VAL A 157 -1.88 24.30 -54.53
N GLY A 158 -0.62 24.71 -54.60
CA GLY A 158 -0.18 26.08 -54.30
C GLY A 158 -0.77 27.13 -55.25
N ARG A 159 -1.07 26.74 -56.50
CA ARG A 159 -1.55 27.62 -57.57
C ARG A 159 -3.05 27.92 -57.54
N ARG A 160 -3.85 27.27 -56.67
CA ARG A 160 -5.32 27.44 -56.61
C ARG A 160 -5.80 28.87 -56.34
N TYR A 161 -4.91 29.77 -55.97
CA TYR A 161 -5.20 31.16 -55.60
C TYR A 161 -4.57 32.21 -56.52
N GLN A 162 -3.90 31.82 -57.63
CA GLN A 162 -3.27 32.75 -58.57
C GLN A 162 -3.82 32.59 -60.00
N PRO A 163 -4.04 33.69 -60.75
CA PRO A 163 -4.55 33.63 -62.12
C PRO A 163 -3.49 33.09 -63.09
N ASP A 164 -3.96 32.26 -64.03
CA ASP A 164 -3.21 31.60 -65.11
C ASP A 164 -2.25 32.53 -65.86
N TYR A 165 -0.94 32.30 -65.72
CA TYR A 165 0.06 32.75 -66.68
C TYR A 165 0.61 31.55 -67.45
N GLY A 166 0.01 31.26 -68.62
CA GLY A 166 0.68 30.64 -69.78
C GLY A 166 1.44 29.31 -69.61
N LEU A 167 0.96 28.35 -68.82
CA LEU A 167 1.66 27.09 -68.52
C LEU A 167 0.90 25.85 -69.03
N HIS A 168 1.63 24.72 -69.17
CA HIS A 168 1.15 23.43 -69.69
C HIS A 168 -0.23 23.05 -69.18
N ASN A 169 -1.05 22.40 -70.02
CA ASN A 169 -2.42 22.02 -69.65
C ASN A 169 -2.41 21.21 -68.34
N PRO A 170 -2.87 21.80 -67.21
CA PRO A 170 -2.72 21.18 -65.90
C PRO A 170 -3.43 19.83 -65.84
N LYS A 171 -4.51 19.65 -66.60
CA LYS A 171 -5.22 18.39 -66.73
C LYS A 171 -4.35 17.29 -67.34
N GLU A 172 -3.58 17.61 -68.38
CA GLU A 172 -2.72 16.64 -69.07
C GLU A 172 -1.58 16.14 -68.17
N VAL A 173 -0.91 17.06 -67.47
CA VAL A 173 0.17 16.72 -66.52
C VAL A 173 -0.38 15.87 -65.37
N ILE A 174 -1.54 16.24 -64.82
CA ILE A 174 -2.21 15.47 -63.76
C ILE A 174 -2.55 14.05 -64.25
N THR A 175 -3.10 13.91 -65.47
CA THR A 175 -3.38 12.59 -66.07
C THR A 175 -2.11 11.76 -66.26
N GLN A 176 -1.01 12.36 -66.71
CA GLN A 176 0.26 11.64 -66.90
C GLN A 176 0.87 11.19 -65.56
N ILE A 177 0.80 12.02 -64.51
CA ILE A 177 1.23 11.64 -63.15
C ILE A 177 0.31 10.56 -62.56
N TYR A 178 -1.00 10.63 -62.81
CA TYR A 178 -1.94 9.57 -62.43
C TYR A 178 -1.54 8.22 -63.03
N VAL A 179 -1.27 8.18 -64.34
CA VAL A 179 -0.81 6.97 -65.04
C VAL A 179 0.52 6.45 -64.48
N LEU A 180 1.45 7.36 -64.14
CA LEU A 180 2.71 7.00 -63.49
C LEU A 180 2.49 6.31 -62.14
N LEU A 181 1.65 6.88 -61.28
CA LEU A 181 1.37 6.32 -59.95
C LEU A 181 0.62 4.98 -60.05
N ARG A 182 -0.31 4.84 -61.00
CA ARG A 182 -1.00 3.57 -61.30
C ARG A 182 -0.05 2.48 -61.78
N PHE A 183 1.03 2.82 -62.48
CA PHE A 183 2.08 1.87 -62.83
C PHE A 183 2.96 1.52 -61.61
N CYS A 184 3.32 2.50 -60.79
CA CYS A 184 4.24 2.30 -59.66
C CYS A 184 3.62 1.52 -58.50
N GLU A 185 2.32 1.66 -58.25
CA GLU A 185 1.61 0.98 -57.17
C GLU A 185 1.74 -0.56 -57.21
N PRO A 186 1.40 -1.25 -58.31
CA PRO A 186 1.51 -2.71 -58.37
C PRO A 186 2.98 -3.18 -58.34
N VAL A 187 3.91 -2.37 -58.84
CA VAL A 187 5.35 -2.64 -58.75
C VAL A 187 5.80 -2.66 -57.29
N TYR A 188 5.43 -1.63 -56.51
CA TYR A 188 5.75 -1.57 -55.09
C TYR A 188 5.10 -2.71 -54.30
N ARG A 189 3.82 -2.98 -54.59
CA ARG A 189 3.08 -4.11 -54.02
C ARG A 189 3.80 -5.46 -54.24
N SER A 190 4.31 -5.70 -55.44
CA SER A 190 5.09 -6.90 -55.78
C SER A 190 6.41 -7.00 -55.01
N LEU A 191 7.08 -5.88 -54.72
CA LEU A 191 8.31 -5.87 -53.92
C LEU A 191 8.07 -6.32 -52.47
N ILE A 192 6.93 -5.94 -51.89
CA ILE A 192 6.52 -6.37 -50.54
C ILE A 192 6.21 -7.86 -50.54
N GLU A 193 5.42 -8.34 -51.51
CA GLU A 193 5.02 -9.76 -51.64
C GLU A 193 6.24 -10.67 -51.84
N LYS A 194 7.21 -10.24 -52.64
CA LYS A 194 8.47 -10.96 -52.85
C LYS A 194 9.44 -10.83 -51.67
N SER A 195 9.08 -10.11 -50.61
CA SER A 195 9.91 -9.85 -49.42
C SER A 195 11.33 -9.40 -49.79
N SER A 196 11.44 -8.50 -50.77
CA SER A 196 12.74 -8.08 -51.34
C SER A 196 13.67 -7.53 -50.27
N SER A 197 14.92 -8.00 -50.26
CA SER A 197 15.98 -7.48 -49.38
C SER A 197 16.33 -6.02 -49.64
N CYS A 198 16.05 -5.50 -50.84
CA CYS A 198 16.34 -4.13 -51.24
C CYS A 198 15.33 -3.11 -50.67
N LEU A 199 14.18 -3.57 -50.18
CA LEU A 199 13.22 -2.71 -49.51
C LEU A 199 13.64 -2.54 -48.05
N SER A 200 13.78 -1.32 -47.57
CA SER A 200 14.02 -1.00 -46.15
C SER A 200 12.81 -0.30 -45.53
N SER A 201 12.78 -0.19 -44.21
CA SER A 201 11.83 0.67 -43.49
C SER A 201 11.83 2.12 -44.02
N ASP A 202 13.01 2.76 -44.13
CA ASP A 202 13.16 4.15 -44.62
C ASP A 202 12.62 4.35 -46.05
N THR A 203 12.92 3.39 -46.93
CA THR A 203 12.43 3.41 -48.32
C THR A 203 10.91 3.25 -48.35
N SER A 204 10.38 2.33 -47.54
CA SER A 204 8.93 2.09 -47.44
C SER A 204 8.19 3.32 -46.92
N GLU A 205 8.74 4.01 -45.91
CA GLU A 205 8.19 5.25 -45.39
C GLU A 205 8.11 6.35 -46.44
N THR A 206 9.19 6.55 -47.18
CA THR A 206 9.24 7.59 -48.19
C THR A 206 8.26 7.31 -49.33
N ILE A 207 8.17 6.06 -49.81
CA ILE A 207 7.22 5.66 -50.86
C ILE A 207 5.78 5.86 -50.37
N ILE A 208 5.42 5.34 -49.19
CA ILE A 208 4.07 5.40 -48.64
C ILE A 208 3.64 6.85 -48.42
N ARG A 209 4.50 7.67 -47.81
CA ARG A 209 4.21 9.09 -47.56
C ARG A 209 3.97 9.84 -48.88
N THR A 210 4.85 9.63 -49.86
CA THR A 210 4.85 10.36 -51.13
C THR A 210 3.65 9.99 -51.99
N MET A 211 3.40 8.69 -52.16
CA MET A 211 2.26 8.20 -52.95
C MET A 211 0.92 8.50 -52.27
N GLY A 212 0.81 8.30 -50.94
CA GLY A 212 -0.42 8.61 -50.20
C GLY A 212 -0.81 10.08 -50.31
N ASN A 213 0.15 10.99 -50.10
CA ASN A 213 -0.09 12.42 -50.30
C ASN A 213 -0.46 12.75 -51.75
N SER A 214 0.17 12.08 -52.72
CA SER A 214 -0.15 12.28 -54.14
C SER A 214 -1.57 11.84 -54.47
N PHE A 215 -2.03 10.70 -53.96
CA PHE A 215 -3.42 10.26 -54.13
C PHE A 215 -4.41 11.22 -53.49
N ARG A 216 -4.10 11.74 -52.29
CA ARG A 216 -4.92 12.78 -51.64
C ARG A 216 -5.06 14.02 -52.51
N ILE A 217 -3.95 14.49 -53.09
CA ILE A 217 -3.93 15.67 -53.96
C ILE A 217 -4.72 15.39 -55.24
N LEU A 218 -4.56 14.22 -55.86
CA LEU A 218 -5.32 13.82 -57.04
C LEU A 218 -6.84 13.87 -56.83
N CYS A 219 -7.32 13.37 -55.69
CA CYS A 219 -8.75 13.42 -55.35
C CYS A 219 -9.33 14.83 -55.23
N SER A 220 -8.49 15.85 -55.09
CA SER A 220 -8.93 17.22 -54.85
C SER A 220 -9.06 18.08 -56.11
N PHE A 221 -8.79 17.51 -57.31
CA PHE A 221 -8.90 18.23 -58.59
C PHE A 221 -10.25 18.03 -59.28
N ASP A 222 -10.77 16.81 -59.32
CA ASP A 222 -12.00 16.43 -60.03
C ASP A 222 -12.66 15.20 -59.40
N GLU A 223 -13.99 15.21 -59.30
CA GLU A 223 -14.78 14.17 -58.61
C GLU A 223 -14.85 12.86 -59.40
N GLU A 224 -14.89 12.94 -60.74
CA GLU A 224 -14.90 11.75 -61.61
C GLU A 224 -13.55 11.01 -61.51
N SER A 225 -12.44 11.76 -61.55
CA SER A 225 -11.08 11.26 -61.38
C SER A 225 -10.83 10.69 -59.98
N ALA A 226 -11.38 11.33 -58.94
CA ALA A 226 -11.31 10.83 -57.57
C ALA A 226 -12.04 9.49 -57.43
N THR A 227 -13.24 9.39 -58.00
CA THR A 227 -14.06 8.16 -57.99
C THR A 227 -13.38 7.04 -58.79
N ALA A 228 -12.81 7.36 -59.94
CA ALA A 228 -12.03 6.43 -60.75
C ALA A 228 -10.81 5.92 -59.95
N LEU A 229 -10.06 6.80 -59.30
CA LEU A 229 -8.91 6.43 -58.46
C LEU A 229 -9.31 5.49 -57.31
N GLY A 230 -10.42 5.76 -56.61
CA GLY A 230 -10.92 4.90 -55.55
C GLY A 230 -11.24 3.48 -56.04
N LYS A 231 -11.92 3.35 -57.18
CA LYS A 231 -12.22 2.06 -57.83
C LYS A 231 -10.95 1.35 -58.28
N ASP A 232 -10.04 2.09 -58.90
CA ASP A 232 -8.77 1.61 -59.42
C ASP A 232 -7.85 1.03 -58.34
N LEU A 233 -7.91 1.59 -57.13
CA LEU A 233 -7.19 1.13 -55.95
C LEU A 233 -7.96 0.04 -55.16
N GLU A 234 -9.12 -0.39 -55.66
CA GLU A 234 -9.99 -1.41 -55.04
C GLU A 234 -10.44 -1.02 -53.63
N LEU A 235 -10.74 0.27 -53.39
CA LEU A 235 -11.14 0.79 -52.09
C LEU A 235 -12.67 0.85 -51.96
N ASN A 236 -13.22 0.28 -50.88
CA ASN A 236 -14.64 0.33 -50.53
C ASN A 236 -15.02 1.67 -49.88
N VAL A 237 -15.05 2.76 -50.66
CA VAL A 237 -15.43 4.09 -50.15
C VAL A 237 -16.96 4.20 -50.02
N PRO A 238 -17.52 4.68 -48.89
CA PRO A 238 -18.97 4.84 -48.74
C PRO A 238 -19.57 5.86 -49.73
N ASP A 239 -20.81 5.62 -50.15
CA ASP A 239 -21.54 6.56 -51.03
C ASP A 239 -21.95 7.84 -50.27
N GLY A 240 -21.98 8.98 -50.98
CA GLY A 240 -22.47 10.26 -50.43
C GLY A 240 -21.50 10.99 -49.49
N VAL A 241 -20.21 10.63 -49.50
CA VAL A 241 -19.15 11.27 -48.71
C VAL A 241 -18.71 12.58 -49.37
N ASN A 242 -18.39 13.61 -48.58
CA ASN A 242 -17.90 14.87 -49.13
C ASN A 242 -16.48 14.72 -49.73
N SER A 243 -16.10 15.61 -50.66
CA SER A 243 -14.83 15.54 -51.40
C SER A 243 -13.58 15.50 -50.49
N LEU A 244 -13.59 16.21 -49.35
CA LEU A 244 -12.46 16.23 -48.42
C LEU A 244 -12.29 14.89 -47.69
N GLU A 245 -13.38 14.35 -47.14
CA GLU A 245 -13.41 13.04 -46.49
C GLU A 245 -13.09 11.92 -47.50
N PHE A 246 -13.57 12.04 -48.75
CA PHE A 246 -13.26 11.10 -49.82
C PHE A 246 -11.74 11.04 -50.08
N ALA A 247 -11.09 12.20 -50.25
CA ALA A 247 -9.65 12.29 -50.46
C ALA A 247 -8.84 11.71 -49.28
N HIS A 248 -9.32 11.92 -48.05
CA HIS A 248 -8.73 11.33 -46.84
C HIS A 248 -8.88 9.80 -46.81
N ILE A 249 -10.07 9.29 -47.14
CA ILE A 249 -10.34 7.84 -47.19
C ILE A 249 -9.47 7.18 -48.26
N VAL A 250 -9.34 7.76 -49.46
CA VAL A 250 -8.49 7.19 -50.52
C VAL A 250 -7.03 7.11 -50.08
N SER A 251 -6.50 8.21 -49.52
CA SER A 251 -5.12 8.26 -49.05
C SER A 251 -4.84 7.27 -47.92
N LEU A 252 -5.71 7.25 -46.88
CA LEU A 252 -5.52 6.39 -45.72
C LEU A 252 -5.84 4.93 -46.04
N GLY A 253 -6.89 4.66 -46.81
CA GLY A 253 -7.29 3.32 -47.22
C GLY A 253 -6.23 2.63 -48.07
N TRP A 254 -5.65 3.34 -49.04
CA TRP A 254 -4.50 2.81 -49.77
C TRP A 254 -3.31 2.56 -48.85
N LYS A 255 -2.94 3.53 -48.01
CA LYS A 255 -1.82 3.41 -47.07
C LYS A 255 -2.00 2.19 -46.16
N PHE A 256 -3.17 2.02 -45.57
CA PHE A 256 -3.49 0.92 -44.66
C PHE A 256 -3.50 -0.43 -45.38
N THR A 257 -3.98 -0.49 -46.63
CA THR A 257 -3.90 -1.68 -47.47
C THR A 257 -2.46 -2.13 -47.71
N ILE A 258 -1.55 -1.18 -47.95
CA ILE A 258 -0.12 -1.45 -48.10
C ILE A 258 0.51 -1.85 -46.76
N LEU A 259 0.21 -1.14 -45.68
CA LEU A 259 0.74 -1.44 -44.34
C LEU A 259 0.28 -2.82 -43.83
N LYS A 260 -0.94 -3.24 -44.16
CA LYS A 260 -1.40 -4.61 -43.93
C LYS A 260 -0.47 -5.63 -44.59
N LYS A 261 -0.07 -5.41 -45.85
CA LYS A 261 0.89 -6.30 -46.54
C LYS A 261 2.26 -6.30 -45.87
N HIS A 262 2.71 -5.17 -45.33
CA HIS A 262 3.94 -5.10 -44.53
C HIS A 262 3.84 -5.93 -43.25
N ILE A 263 2.73 -5.81 -42.51
CA ILE A 263 2.48 -6.58 -41.27
C ILE A 263 2.46 -8.09 -41.54
N MET A 264 2.00 -8.50 -42.72
CA MET A 264 1.94 -9.90 -43.17
C MET A 264 3.21 -10.36 -43.93
N SER A 265 4.25 -9.52 -44.05
CA SER A 265 5.50 -9.85 -44.74
C SER A 265 6.29 -10.95 -44.00
N GLY A 266 7.14 -11.70 -44.71
CA GLY A 266 8.06 -12.64 -44.09
C GLY A 266 9.20 -11.99 -43.29
N ARG A 267 9.52 -10.70 -43.52
CA ARG A 267 10.64 -10.02 -42.86
C ARG A 267 10.18 -9.22 -41.63
N MET A 268 10.73 -9.56 -40.46
CA MET A 268 10.36 -8.92 -39.19
C MET A 268 10.49 -7.39 -39.20
N GLU A 269 11.54 -6.84 -39.82
CA GLU A 269 11.73 -5.38 -39.94
C GLU A 269 10.52 -4.69 -40.59
N LEU A 270 10.04 -5.22 -41.72
CA LEU A 270 8.86 -4.67 -42.41
C LEU A 270 7.57 -4.86 -41.61
N ARG A 271 7.43 -6.01 -40.93
CA ARG A 271 6.25 -6.26 -40.08
C ARG A 271 6.17 -5.25 -38.95
N VAL A 272 7.30 -4.98 -38.28
CA VAL A 272 7.41 -4.00 -37.20
C VAL A 272 7.15 -2.60 -37.71
N TYR A 273 7.78 -2.21 -38.83
CA TYR A 273 7.53 -0.91 -39.47
C TYR A 273 6.04 -0.74 -39.85
N GLY A 274 5.43 -1.78 -40.41
CA GLY A 274 4.01 -1.81 -40.74
C GLY A 274 3.13 -1.58 -39.52
N MET A 275 3.45 -2.26 -38.41
CA MET A 275 2.78 -2.12 -37.12
C MET A 275 2.88 -0.69 -36.60
N GLU A 276 4.12 -0.18 -36.46
CA GLU A 276 4.44 1.16 -35.96
C GLU A 276 3.76 2.27 -36.77
N SER A 277 3.71 2.09 -38.08
CA SER A 277 3.04 3.02 -38.97
C SER A 277 1.52 3.05 -38.75
N ILE A 278 0.85 1.89 -38.67
CA ILE A 278 -0.60 1.85 -38.41
C ILE A 278 -0.92 2.46 -37.05
N GLN A 279 -0.21 2.07 -35.98
CA GLN A 279 -0.49 2.65 -34.66
C GLN A 279 -0.25 4.16 -34.63
N GLY A 280 0.84 4.64 -35.23
CA GLY A 280 1.16 6.06 -35.30
C GLY A 280 0.10 6.85 -36.07
N ASP A 281 -0.35 6.31 -37.20
CA ASP A 281 -1.41 6.94 -38.00
C ASP A 281 -2.75 7.00 -37.27
N LEU A 282 -3.13 5.94 -36.55
CA LEU A 282 -4.38 5.91 -35.77
C LEU A 282 -4.34 6.92 -34.62
N VAL A 283 -3.22 7.03 -33.90
CA VAL A 283 -3.04 8.03 -32.84
C VAL A 283 -3.05 9.45 -33.40
N ASN A 284 -2.34 9.68 -34.50
CA ASN A 284 -2.33 10.98 -35.18
C ASN A 284 -3.74 11.34 -35.66
N PHE A 285 -4.48 10.40 -36.27
CA PHE A 285 -5.86 10.61 -36.70
C PHE A 285 -6.77 10.93 -35.52
N TRP A 286 -6.66 10.19 -34.41
CA TRP A 286 -7.44 10.48 -33.20
C TRP A 286 -7.16 11.90 -32.68
N SER A 287 -5.88 12.27 -32.53
CA SER A 287 -5.49 13.59 -32.01
C SER A 287 -5.96 14.76 -32.88
N GLN A 288 -6.00 14.58 -34.20
CA GLN A 288 -6.32 15.64 -35.15
C GLN A 288 -7.80 15.72 -35.50
N HIS A 289 -8.51 14.59 -35.49
CA HIS A 289 -9.85 14.49 -36.08
C HIS A 289 -10.93 13.96 -35.14
N ILE A 290 -10.58 13.37 -33.99
CA ILE A 290 -11.54 12.83 -33.03
C ILE A 290 -11.50 13.61 -31.71
N GLN A 291 -10.31 13.79 -31.15
CA GLN A 291 -10.12 14.44 -29.86
C GLN A 291 -10.67 15.87 -29.90
N ASN A 292 -11.59 16.18 -28.99
CA ASN A 292 -12.26 17.49 -28.88
C ASN A 292 -13.10 17.93 -30.09
N VAL A 293 -13.46 17.00 -31.00
CA VAL A 293 -14.30 17.30 -32.17
C VAL A 293 -15.70 16.68 -31.99
N PRO A 294 -16.75 17.48 -31.77
CA PRO A 294 -18.12 16.97 -31.61
C PRO A 294 -18.58 16.21 -32.86
N GLY A 295 -19.15 15.02 -32.67
CA GLY A 295 -19.68 14.21 -33.77
C GLY A 295 -18.64 13.47 -34.61
N ALA A 296 -17.34 13.57 -34.29
CA ALA A 296 -16.26 12.97 -35.07
C ALA A 296 -16.34 11.44 -35.24
N LEU A 297 -16.99 10.74 -34.30
CA LEU A 297 -17.22 9.30 -34.41
C LEU A 297 -18.15 8.94 -35.57
N ASN A 298 -19.00 9.88 -36.01
CA ASN A 298 -19.92 9.70 -37.12
C ASN A 298 -19.31 10.02 -38.49
N HIS A 299 -18.11 10.61 -38.54
CA HIS A 299 -17.42 10.95 -39.77
C HIS A 299 -17.15 9.70 -40.62
N ALA A 300 -17.24 9.84 -41.94
CA ALA A 300 -17.11 8.72 -42.86
C ALA A 300 -15.72 8.09 -42.79
N THR A 301 -14.68 8.92 -42.61
CA THR A 301 -13.29 8.46 -42.47
C THR A 301 -13.09 7.63 -41.19
N THR A 302 -13.68 8.04 -40.06
CA THR A 302 -13.60 7.27 -38.79
C THR A 302 -14.23 5.89 -38.96
N LYS A 303 -15.45 5.83 -39.52
CA LYS A 303 -16.15 4.57 -39.79
C LYS A 303 -15.37 3.68 -40.76
N TYR A 304 -14.79 4.26 -41.81
CA TYR A 304 -13.96 3.53 -42.76
C TYR A 304 -12.74 2.88 -42.09
N LEU A 305 -12.00 3.62 -41.25
CA LEU A 305 -10.83 3.07 -40.55
C LEU A 305 -11.20 1.93 -39.60
N VAL A 306 -12.31 2.08 -38.85
CA VAL A 306 -12.81 1.00 -38.00
C VAL A 306 -13.19 -0.22 -38.83
N ASN A 307 -13.95 -0.04 -39.91
CA ASN A 307 -14.37 -1.12 -40.79
C ASN A 307 -13.17 -1.84 -41.42
N PHE A 308 -12.14 -1.09 -41.82
CA PHE A 308 -10.90 -1.66 -42.35
C PHE A 308 -10.22 -2.61 -41.35
N LEU A 309 -10.10 -2.19 -40.08
CA LEU A 309 -9.50 -3.03 -39.03
C LEU A 309 -10.31 -4.31 -38.80
N ARG A 310 -11.64 -4.22 -38.87
CA ARG A 310 -12.60 -5.32 -38.69
C ARG A 310 -12.58 -6.31 -39.85
N GLU A 311 -12.79 -5.83 -41.07
CA GLU A 311 -12.89 -6.64 -42.29
C GLU A 311 -11.61 -7.44 -42.53
N HIS A 312 -10.46 -6.84 -42.22
CA HIS A 312 -9.17 -7.50 -42.39
C HIS A 312 -8.66 -8.24 -41.16
N LYS A 313 -9.47 -8.33 -40.10
CA LYS A 313 -9.13 -9.05 -38.86
C LYS A 313 -7.74 -8.67 -38.32
N ILE A 314 -7.42 -7.37 -38.33
CA ILE A 314 -6.08 -6.90 -37.97
C ILE A 314 -5.77 -7.26 -36.52
N VAL A 315 -6.73 -7.11 -35.60
CA VAL A 315 -6.54 -7.50 -34.20
C VAL A 315 -6.16 -8.97 -34.07
N ASP A 316 -6.95 -9.88 -34.66
CA ASP A 316 -6.69 -11.33 -34.67
C ASP A 316 -5.29 -11.69 -35.19
N TYR A 317 -4.85 -11.05 -36.27
CA TYR A 317 -3.51 -11.27 -36.80
C TYR A 317 -2.39 -10.77 -35.88
N VAL A 318 -2.60 -9.64 -35.19
CA VAL A 318 -1.54 -8.99 -34.39
C VAL A 318 -1.37 -9.64 -33.03
N VAL A 319 -2.47 -10.10 -32.45
CA VAL A 319 -2.51 -10.67 -31.09
C VAL A 319 -2.75 -12.16 -31.08
N GLY A 320 -2.95 -12.82 -32.22
CA GLY A 320 -3.23 -14.26 -32.30
C GLY A 320 -2.12 -15.13 -31.71
N VAL A 321 -2.42 -16.40 -31.42
CA VAL A 321 -1.56 -17.32 -30.66
C VAL A 321 -0.17 -17.50 -31.26
N GLU A 322 -0.06 -17.44 -32.59
CA GLU A 322 1.18 -17.57 -33.36
C GLU A 322 1.91 -16.23 -33.58
N SER A 323 1.39 -15.12 -33.05
CA SER A 323 1.96 -13.79 -33.21
C SER A 323 3.26 -13.64 -32.41
N HIS A 324 4.19 -12.89 -32.98
CA HIS A 324 5.47 -12.64 -32.34
C HIS A 324 5.34 -11.57 -31.23
N PRO A 325 5.95 -11.74 -30.03
CA PRO A 325 5.85 -10.78 -28.93
C PRO A 325 6.19 -9.33 -29.32
N GLN A 326 7.18 -9.16 -30.20
CA GLN A 326 7.59 -7.85 -30.70
C GLN A 326 6.47 -7.07 -31.44
N LEU A 327 5.55 -7.77 -32.10
CA LEU A 327 4.40 -7.14 -32.76
C LEU A 327 3.31 -6.79 -31.76
N ILE A 328 3.02 -7.70 -30.82
CA ILE A 328 2.01 -7.50 -29.76
C ILE A 328 2.36 -6.27 -28.91
N SER A 329 3.62 -6.14 -28.50
CA SER A 329 4.13 -4.99 -27.72
C SER A 329 3.91 -3.63 -28.41
N ARG A 330 3.67 -3.63 -29.73
CA ARG A 330 3.47 -2.44 -30.57
C ARG A 330 2.03 -2.31 -31.10
N GLY A 331 1.14 -3.20 -30.67
CA GLY A 331 -0.25 -3.27 -31.16
C GLY A 331 -1.27 -2.54 -30.28
N SER A 332 -0.89 -2.02 -29.11
CA SER A 332 -1.83 -1.49 -28.11
C SER A 332 -2.73 -0.39 -28.63
N ASN A 333 -2.18 0.54 -29.41
CA ASN A 333 -2.94 1.65 -29.98
C ASN A 333 -3.95 1.23 -31.04
N ILE A 334 -3.79 0.05 -31.68
CA ILE A 334 -4.81 -0.48 -32.60
C ILE A 334 -6.06 -0.88 -31.81
N VAL A 335 -5.87 -1.59 -30.69
CA VAL A 335 -6.96 -1.94 -29.77
C VAL A 335 -7.52 -0.69 -29.10
N GLY A 336 -6.64 0.21 -28.63
CA GLY A 336 -7.01 1.50 -28.06
C GLY A 336 -7.85 2.35 -29.01
N PHE A 337 -7.57 2.32 -30.32
CA PHE A 337 -8.38 3.01 -31.32
C PHE A 337 -9.82 2.49 -31.35
N LEU A 338 -10.03 1.17 -31.29
CA LEU A 338 -11.37 0.59 -31.21
C LEU A 338 -12.10 0.99 -29.92
N VAL A 339 -11.35 1.13 -28.81
CA VAL A 339 -11.90 1.57 -27.51
C VAL A 339 -12.36 3.03 -27.58
N VAL A 340 -11.51 3.95 -28.04
CA VAL A 340 -11.85 5.39 -28.10
C VAL A 340 -12.86 5.74 -29.18
N THR A 341 -13.09 4.84 -30.16
CA THR A 341 -14.19 4.98 -31.13
C THR A 341 -15.49 4.31 -30.67
N SER A 342 -15.54 3.76 -29.44
CA SER A 342 -16.69 3.02 -28.90
C SER A 342 -17.14 1.85 -29.78
N THR A 343 -16.18 1.19 -30.44
CA THR A 343 -16.45 0.03 -31.31
C THR A 343 -15.83 -1.26 -30.80
N TYR A 344 -15.08 -1.22 -29.70
CA TYR A 344 -14.55 -2.39 -28.99
C TYR A 344 -15.69 -3.21 -28.38
N THR A 345 -15.70 -4.52 -28.60
CA THR A 345 -16.76 -5.42 -28.11
C THR A 345 -16.17 -6.60 -27.31
N ASN A 346 -17.05 -7.39 -26.71
CA ASN A 346 -16.65 -8.63 -26.02
C ASN A 346 -15.97 -9.63 -26.97
N GLU A 347 -16.32 -9.64 -28.26
CA GLU A 347 -15.64 -10.45 -29.28
C GLU A 347 -14.15 -10.08 -29.43
N ASP A 348 -13.80 -8.79 -29.31
CA ASP A 348 -12.39 -8.38 -29.31
C ASP A 348 -11.64 -8.94 -28.12
N THR A 349 -12.29 -8.90 -26.95
CA THR A 349 -11.73 -9.48 -25.74
C THR A 349 -11.51 -10.96 -25.94
N ASP A 350 -12.44 -11.68 -26.58
CA ASP A 350 -12.32 -13.12 -26.85
C ASP A 350 -11.15 -13.46 -27.78
N ILE A 351 -11.01 -12.70 -28.86
CA ILE A 351 -9.90 -12.84 -29.81
C ILE A 351 -8.55 -12.64 -29.09
N ILE A 352 -8.43 -11.58 -28.28
CA ILE A 352 -7.20 -11.27 -27.54
C ILE A 352 -6.96 -12.31 -26.44
N TRP A 353 -8.00 -12.71 -25.71
CA TRP A 353 -7.91 -13.63 -24.57
C TRP A 353 -7.52 -15.04 -24.99
N LYS A 354 -7.87 -15.46 -26.21
CA LYS A 354 -7.44 -16.74 -26.78
C LYS A 354 -5.92 -16.95 -26.67
N THR A 355 -5.14 -15.89 -26.87
CA THR A 355 -3.68 -15.95 -26.73
C THR A 355 -3.22 -16.08 -25.29
N VAL A 356 -3.94 -15.47 -24.33
CA VAL A 356 -3.68 -15.63 -22.90
C VAL A 356 -3.97 -17.07 -22.44
N SER A 357 -5.06 -17.67 -22.92
CA SER A 357 -5.47 -19.02 -22.52
C SER A 357 -4.68 -20.13 -23.21
N GLU A 358 -4.41 -20.00 -24.51
CA GLU A 358 -3.83 -21.07 -25.35
C GLU A 358 -2.32 -20.98 -25.51
N SER A 359 -1.71 -19.79 -25.41
CA SER A 359 -0.25 -19.68 -25.63
C SER A 359 0.57 -20.32 -24.51
N HIS A 360 1.65 -21.00 -24.91
CA HIS A 360 2.65 -21.58 -24.02
C HIS A 360 3.90 -20.69 -23.87
N ASP A 361 4.06 -19.62 -24.66
CA ASP A 361 5.18 -18.68 -24.50
C ASP A 361 4.82 -17.59 -23.46
N PRO A 362 5.46 -17.57 -22.28
CA PRO A 362 5.17 -16.58 -21.24
C PRO A 362 5.48 -15.15 -21.68
N ARG A 363 6.36 -14.94 -22.67
CA ARG A 363 6.65 -13.61 -23.22
C ARG A 363 5.45 -13.10 -24.02
N THR A 364 4.86 -13.95 -24.86
CA THR A 364 3.65 -13.62 -25.64
C THR A 364 2.51 -13.24 -24.70
N VAL A 365 2.24 -14.06 -23.69
CA VAL A 365 1.19 -13.78 -22.69
C VAL A 365 1.45 -12.43 -22.00
N SER A 366 2.69 -12.18 -21.57
CA SER A 366 3.05 -10.92 -20.91
C SER A 366 2.82 -9.69 -21.79
N GLU A 367 3.17 -9.74 -23.07
CA GLU A 367 2.95 -8.62 -23.99
C GLU A 367 1.45 -8.38 -24.22
N VAL A 368 0.64 -9.45 -24.29
CA VAL A 368 -0.82 -9.31 -24.40
C VAL A 368 -1.42 -8.67 -23.15
N LEU A 369 -1.00 -9.11 -21.95
CA LEU A 369 -1.45 -8.51 -20.69
C LEU A 369 -1.05 -7.03 -20.58
N ALA A 370 0.19 -6.69 -20.96
CA ALA A 370 0.65 -5.31 -20.98
C ALA A 370 -0.14 -4.45 -21.98
N MET A 371 -0.41 -5.00 -23.16
CA MET A 371 -1.21 -4.35 -24.20
C MET A 371 -2.64 -4.07 -23.69
N LEU A 372 -3.34 -5.05 -23.15
CA LEU A 372 -4.68 -4.86 -22.57
C LEU A 372 -4.66 -3.87 -21.40
N SER A 373 -3.67 -3.96 -20.51
CA SER A 373 -3.56 -3.03 -19.38
C SER A 373 -3.45 -1.57 -19.81
N SER A 374 -2.76 -1.32 -20.93
CA SER A 374 -2.60 0.03 -21.47
C SER A 374 -3.91 0.64 -21.97
N THR A 375 -4.94 -0.17 -22.28
CA THR A 375 -6.24 0.34 -22.75
C THR A 375 -7.22 0.64 -21.62
N PHE A 376 -6.97 0.17 -20.39
CA PHE A 376 -7.92 0.28 -19.27
C PHE A 376 -8.38 1.72 -18.99
N SER A 377 -7.48 2.70 -19.06
CA SER A 377 -7.84 4.11 -18.85
C SER A 377 -8.65 4.71 -20.00
N MET A 378 -8.56 4.13 -21.20
CA MET A 378 -9.23 4.61 -22.42
C MET A 378 -10.71 4.21 -22.47
N HIS A 379 -11.12 3.18 -21.72
CA HIS A 379 -12.53 2.78 -21.67
C HIS A 379 -13.39 3.85 -21.00
N HIS A 380 -14.48 4.23 -21.67
CA HIS A 380 -15.50 5.12 -21.10
C HIS A 380 -16.39 4.40 -20.09
N GLU A 381 -16.72 3.13 -20.37
CA GLU A 381 -17.61 2.29 -19.58
C GLU A 381 -16.86 1.15 -18.90
N SER A 382 -17.40 0.65 -17.77
CA SER A 382 -16.79 -0.47 -17.04
C SER A 382 -17.12 -1.84 -17.62
N GLU A 383 -18.13 -1.97 -18.49
CA GLU A 383 -18.64 -3.25 -18.99
C GLU A 383 -17.54 -4.12 -19.69
N PRO A 384 -16.70 -3.57 -20.58
CA PRO A 384 -15.61 -4.36 -21.17
C PRO A 384 -14.59 -4.87 -20.14
N LEU A 385 -14.31 -4.07 -19.10
CA LEU A 385 -13.40 -4.45 -18.02
C LEU A 385 -14.01 -5.53 -17.11
N ILE A 386 -15.32 -5.45 -16.88
CA ILE A 386 -16.09 -6.47 -16.16
C ILE A 386 -16.07 -7.79 -16.94
N TYR A 387 -16.17 -7.75 -18.27
CA TYR A 387 -16.08 -8.94 -19.12
C TYR A 387 -14.69 -9.62 -19.05
N ILE A 388 -13.60 -8.85 -18.91
CA ILE A 388 -12.28 -9.44 -18.64
C ILE A 388 -12.27 -10.16 -17.28
N CYS A 389 -12.99 -9.67 -16.26
CA CYS A 389 -13.14 -10.37 -14.99
C CYS A 389 -13.82 -11.74 -15.16
N SER A 390 -14.84 -11.86 -16.03
CA SER A 390 -15.45 -13.18 -16.29
C SER A 390 -14.49 -14.14 -16.98
N LYS A 391 -13.60 -13.66 -17.85
CA LYS A 391 -12.54 -14.50 -18.44
C LYS A 391 -11.52 -14.96 -17.41
N LEU A 392 -11.15 -14.11 -16.47
CA LEU A 392 -10.29 -14.48 -15.34
C LEU A 392 -10.95 -15.50 -14.41
N ILE A 393 -12.29 -15.49 -14.28
CA ILE A 393 -13.06 -16.51 -13.53
C ILE A 393 -13.02 -17.88 -14.22
N GLU A 394 -12.75 -17.97 -15.51
CA GLU A 394 -12.63 -19.25 -16.21
C GLU A 394 -11.18 -19.75 -16.26
N LEU A 395 -10.21 -18.85 -16.13
CA LEU A 395 -8.78 -19.17 -16.24
C LEU A 395 -8.30 -20.09 -15.09
N PRO A 396 -7.54 -21.19 -15.38
CA PRO A 396 -6.99 -22.07 -14.34
C PRO A 396 -6.02 -21.34 -13.40
N LEU A 397 -6.01 -21.74 -12.12
CA LEU A 397 -5.18 -21.09 -11.08
C LEU A 397 -3.68 -21.20 -11.34
N GLN A 398 -3.23 -22.25 -12.04
CA GLN A 398 -1.83 -22.45 -12.42
C GLN A 398 -1.29 -21.32 -13.32
N ARG A 399 -2.18 -20.57 -13.98
CA ARG A 399 -1.83 -19.40 -14.82
C ARG A 399 -1.72 -18.09 -14.04
N PHE A 400 -2.05 -18.07 -12.74
CA PHE A 400 -1.97 -16.86 -11.90
C PHE A 400 -0.55 -16.68 -11.32
N ASP A 401 0.39 -16.35 -12.18
CA ASP A 401 1.73 -15.92 -11.78
C ASP A 401 1.75 -14.46 -11.30
N VAL A 402 2.94 -13.95 -10.94
CA VAL A 402 3.11 -12.56 -10.45
C VAL A 402 2.59 -11.54 -11.47
N ARG A 403 2.82 -11.76 -12.78
CA ARG A 403 2.40 -10.83 -13.83
C ARG A 403 0.89 -10.83 -14.03
N MET A 404 0.25 -12.00 -13.94
CA MET A 404 -1.21 -12.10 -13.97
C MET A 404 -1.85 -11.42 -12.76
N ILE A 405 -1.22 -11.52 -11.57
CA ILE A 405 -1.69 -10.82 -10.37
C ILE A 405 -1.56 -9.30 -10.53
N GLU A 406 -0.45 -8.80 -11.08
CA GLU A 406 -0.27 -7.38 -11.40
C GLU A 406 -1.30 -6.89 -12.43
N PHE A 407 -1.57 -7.69 -13.46
CA PHE A 407 -2.64 -7.43 -14.44
C PHE A 407 -4.00 -7.33 -13.76
N CYS A 408 -4.33 -8.28 -12.88
CA CYS A 408 -5.58 -8.27 -12.13
C CYS A 408 -5.67 -7.04 -11.20
N ASP A 409 -4.57 -6.61 -10.56
CA ASP A 409 -4.55 -5.41 -9.74
C ASP A 409 -4.87 -4.17 -10.58
N MET A 410 -4.22 -4.01 -11.74
CA MET A 410 -4.49 -2.90 -12.67
C MET A 410 -5.94 -2.91 -13.16
N LEU A 411 -6.48 -4.09 -13.51
CA LEU A 411 -7.85 -4.25 -13.96
C LEU A 411 -8.86 -3.86 -12.87
N LEU A 412 -8.72 -4.41 -11.67
CA LEU A 412 -9.64 -4.17 -10.56
C LEU A 412 -9.56 -2.71 -10.07
N ASN A 413 -8.37 -2.09 -10.10
CA ASN A 413 -8.21 -0.65 -9.87
C ASN A 413 -8.95 0.18 -10.94
N ALA A 414 -8.84 -0.18 -12.22
CA ALA A 414 -9.53 0.50 -13.30
C ALA A 414 -11.06 0.38 -13.17
N VAL A 415 -11.58 -0.82 -12.87
CA VAL A 415 -13.01 -1.04 -12.62
C VAL A 415 -13.52 -0.14 -11.48
N ARG A 416 -12.78 -0.05 -10.36
CA ARG A 416 -13.14 0.86 -9.25
C ARG A 416 -13.08 2.33 -9.66
N SER A 417 -12.05 2.74 -10.42
CA SER A 417 -11.93 4.12 -10.90
C SER A 417 -13.13 4.50 -11.76
N LYS A 418 -13.53 3.62 -12.69
CA LYS A 418 -14.68 3.84 -13.58
C LYS A 418 -16.01 3.85 -12.82
N HIS A 419 -16.15 3.00 -11.81
CA HIS A 419 -17.29 3.05 -10.90
C HIS A 419 -17.36 4.40 -10.15
N GLY A 420 -16.22 4.90 -9.65
CA GLY A 420 -16.13 6.20 -9.00
C GLY A 420 -16.41 7.39 -9.94
N GLU A 421 -16.00 7.31 -11.20
CA GLU A 421 -16.34 8.28 -12.24
C GLU A 421 -17.86 8.31 -12.48
N SER A 422 -18.50 7.15 -12.63
CA SER A 422 -19.95 7.04 -12.82
C SER A 422 -20.74 7.70 -11.68
N LEU A 423 -20.33 7.46 -10.42
CA LEU A 423 -20.94 8.06 -9.24
C LEU A 423 -20.89 9.60 -9.22
N ARG A 424 -19.87 10.22 -9.83
CA ARG A 424 -19.74 11.69 -9.88
C ARG A 424 -20.67 12.35 -10.90
N HIS A 425 -21.10 11.61 -11.92
CA HIS A 425 -21.90 12.14 -13.02
C HIS A 425 -23.40 11.87 -12.84
N GLN A 426 -23.81 11.18 -11.77
CA GLN A 426 -25.20 10.78 -11.56
C GLN A 426 -25.93 11.70 -10.57
N GLU A 427 -27.20 11.97 -10.86
CA GLU A 427 -28.09 12.81 -10.05
C GLU A 427 -28.37 12.18 -8.67
N LEU A 428 -28.59 13.02 -7.65
CA LEU A 428 -28.88 12.61 -6.28
C LEU A 428 -30.06 11.64 -6.21
N GLY A 429 -29.81 10.38 -5.87
CA GLY A 429 -30.87 9.43 -5.49
C GLY A 429 -30.64 7.96 -5.87
N HIS A 430 -29.78 7.66 -6.84
CA HIS A 430 -29.46 6.29 -7.25
C HIS A 430 -27.95 6.06 -7.24
N PHE A 431 -27.43 5.48 -6.14
CA PHE A 431 -26.05 5.03 -6.09
C PHE A 431 -25.96 3.62 -6.72
N PRO A 432 -25.36 3.46 -7.91
CA PRO A 432 -25.17 2.15 -8.50
C PRO A 432 -24.29 1.31 -7.57
N HIS A 433 -24.65 0.04 -7.39
CA HIS A 433 -23.79 -0.93 -6.73
C HIS A 433 -22.67 -1.37 -7.69
N VAL A 434 -21.56 -1.84 -7.14
CA VAL A 434 -20.52 -2.47 -7.96
C VAL A 434 -21.08 -3.76 -8.59
N ASP A 435 -20.68 -4.04 -9.83
CA ASP A 435 -20.96 -5.30 -10.48
C ASP A 435 -20.41 -6.50 -9.67
N ILE A 436 -21.11 -7.63 -9.73
CA ILE A 436 -20.77 -8.83 -8.95
C ILE A 436 -19.52 -9.56 -9.49
N MET A 437 -19.15 -9.41 -10.76
CA MET A 437 -18.07 -10.21 -11.36
C MET A 437 -16.69 -9.97 -10.75
N PRO A 438 -16.23 -8.72 -10.49
CA PRO A 438 -14.98 -8.47 -9.75
C PRO A 438 -14.95 -9.14 -8.37
N ILE A 439 -16.10 -9.18 -7.69
CA ILE A 439 -16.27 -9.78 -6.37
C ILE A 439 -16.20 -11.31 -6.47
N ARG A 440 -16.92 -11.91 -7.42
CA ARG A 440 -16.87 -13.36 -7.73
C ARG A 440 -15.46 -13.81 -8.08
N LEU A 441 -14.71 -13.02 -8.85
CA LEU A 441 -13.31 -13.29 -9.16
C LEU A 441 -12.48 -13.37 -7.87
N CYS A 442 -12.59 -12.37 -6.99
CA CYS A 442 -11.85 -12.39 -5.72
C CYS A 442 -12.24 -13.60 -4.86
N VAL A 443 -13.54 -13.90 -4.72
CA VAL A 443 -14.02 -15.06 -3.94
C VAL A 443 -13.51 -16.37 -4.52
N ARG A 444 -13.57 -16.55 -5.85
CA ARG A 444 -13.01 -17.73 -6.54
C ARG A 444 -11.51 -17.88 -6.28
N LEU A 445 -10.74 -16.80 -6.39
CA LEU A 445 -9.29 -16.84 -6.19
C LEU A 445 -8.93 -17.22 -4.75
N ILE A 446 -9.62 -16.68 -3.74
CA ILE A 446 -9.41 -17.06 -2.34
C ILE A 446 -9.75 -18.55 -2.13
N ARG A 447 -10.92 -18.98 -2.61
CA ARG A 447 -11.39 -20.37 -2.48
C ARG A 447 -10.42 -21.35 -3.13
N GLY A 448 -10.06 -21.08 -4.37
CA GLY A 448 -9.18 -21.94 -5.16
C GLY A 448 -7.73 -21.97 -4.69
N ALA A 449 -7.16 -20.83 -4.28
CA ALA A 449 -5.78 -20.79 -3.79
C ALA A 449 -5.59 -21.61 -2.51
N LEU A 450 -6.62 -21.66 -1.65
CA LEU A 450 -6.57 -22.40 -0.39
C LEU A 450 -6.98 -23.86 -0.51
N SER A 451 -7.72 -24.26 -1.55
CA SER A 451 -8.01 -25.69 -1.82
C SER A 451 -6.93 -26.39 -2.62
N SER A 452 -6.22 -25.68 -3.52
CA SER A 452 -5.28 -26.31 -4.45
C SER A 452 -3.97 -26.76 -3.78
N ASN A 453 -3.74 -28.07 -3.72
CA ASN A 453 -2.46 -28.63 -3.24
C ASN A 453 -1.36 -28.71 -4.31
N GLU A 454 -1.68 -28.39 -5.56
CA GLU A 454 -0.73 -28.44 -6.69
C GLU A 454 0.14 -27.19 -6.80
N LEU A 455 -0.32 -26.06 -6.25
CA LEU A 455 0.38 -24.78 -6.33
C LEU A 455 1.43 -24.64 -5.21
N PRO A 456 2.59 -24.03 -5.49
CA PRO A 456 3.56 -23.66 -4.46
C PRO A 456 2.92 -22.78 -3.38
N LEU A 457 3.32 -23.00 -2.11
CA LEU A 457 2.78 -22.28 -0.96
C LEU A 457 2.86 -20.75 -1.11
N GLU A 458 4.01 -20.24 -1.58
CA GLU A 458 4.23 -18.81 -1.79
C GLU A 458 3.23 -18.21 -2.79
N GLN A 459 2.96 -18.92 -3.90
CA GLN A 459 1.98 -18.51 -4.90
C GLN A 459 0.55 -18.53 -4.32
N ARG A 460 0.20 -19.56 -3.55
CA ARG A 460 -1.11 -19.66 -2.87
C ARG A 460 -1.33 -18.47 -1.93
N SER A 461 -0.35 -18.17 -1.08
CA SER A 461 -0.40 -17.04 -0.14
C SER A 461 -0.45 -15.69 -0.88
N GLN A 462 0.27 -15.54 -2.00
CA GLN A 462 0.24 -14.32 -2.80
C GLN A 462 -1.15 -14.07 -3.41
N ILE A 463 -1.74 -15.10 -4.05
CA ILE A 463 -3.08 -15.02 -4.64
C ILE A 463 -4.13 -14.72 -3.57
N GLN A 464 -4.09 -15.43 -2.44
CA GLN A 464 -5.03 -15.26 -1.34
C GLN A 464 -4.95 -13.85 -0.75
N ARG A 465 -3.75 -13.36 -0.42
CA ARG A 465 -3.54 -12.02 0.12
C ARG A 465 -3.99 -10.92 -0.85
N PHE A 466 -3.67 -11.08 -2.14
CA PHE A 466 -4.12 -10.17 -3.19
C PHE A 466 -5.65 -10.12 -3.25
N ALA A 467 -6.30 -11.28 -3.41
CA ALA A 467 -7.74 -11.36 -3.60
C ALA A 467 -8.52 -10.89 -2.36
N SER A 468 -8.08 -11.23 -1.14
CA SER A 468 -8.69 -10.73 0.11
C SER A 468 -8.60 -9.21 0.22
N LYS A 469 -7.45 -8.61 -0.14
CA LYS A 469 -7.29 -7.15 -0.16
C LYS A 469 -8.26 -6.51 -1.15
N GLN A 470 -8.31 -6.98 -2.40
CA GLN A 470 -9.21 -6.43 -3.42
C GLN A 470 -10.68 -6.60 -3.04
N LEU A 471 -11.05 -7.76 -2.50
CA LEU A 471 -12.42 -8.03 -2.05
C LEU A 471 -12.88 -7.02 -1.00
N SER A 472 -12.06 -6.76 0.02
CA SER A 472 -12.38 -5.76 1.05
C SER A 472 -12.58 -4.35 0.47
N GLN A 473 -11.82 -3.99 -0.56
CA GLN A 473 -11.96 -2.70 -1.24
C GLN A 473 -13.26 -2.61 -2.04
N PHE A 474 -13.70 -3.68 -2.72
CA PHE A 474 -14.99 -3.69 -3.41
C PHE A 474 -16.18 -3.69 -2.46
N VAL A 475 -16.11 -4.45 -1.36
CA VAL A 475 -17.15 -4.47 -0.33
C VAL A 475 -17.40 -3.05 0.22
N SER A 476 -16.34 -2.26 0.39
CA SER A 476 -16.45 -0.86 0.86
C SER A 476 -17.21 0.08 -0.09
N LEU A 477 -17.35 -0.30 -1.37
CA LEU A 477 -18.11 0.46 -2.37
C LEU A 477 -19.61 0.07 -2.41
N GLY A 478 -19.99 -1.02 -1.73
CA GLY A 478 -21.37 -1.50 -1.65
C GLY A 478 -21.72 -2.56 -2.71
N ILE A 479 -22.42 -3.61 -2.26
CA ILE A 479 -22.85 -4.78 -3.05
C ILE A 479 -24.38 -4.85 -3.00
N ARG A 480 -25.02 -5.30 -4.09
CA ARG A 480 -26.47 -5.58 -4.09
C ARG A 480 -26.80 -6.71 -3.10
N GLU A 481 -27.90 -6.58 -2.38
CA GLU A 481 -28.27 -7.55 -1.34
C GLU A 481 -28.54 -8.97 -1.90
N SER A 482 -29.09 -9.07 -3.11
CA SER A 482 -29.29 -10.35 -3.81
C SER A 482 -27.97 -11.08 -4.06
N ASP A 483 -27.00 -10.33 -4.59
CA ASP A 483 -25.68 -10.81 -4.98
C ASP A 483 -24.86 -11.21 -3.74
N LYS A 484 -24.98 -10.42 -2.68
CA LYS A 484 -24.39 -10.68 -1.38
C LYS A 484 -24.95 -11.96 -0.76
N THR A 485 -26.27 -12.15 -0.82
CA THR A 485 -26.95 -13.36 -0.31
C THR A 485 -26.48 -14.61 -1.08
N GLU A 486 -26.36 -14.54 -2.40
CA GLU A 486 -25.84 -15.65 -3.22
C GLU A 486 -24.41 -16.06 -2.82
N LEU A 487 -23.51 -15.08 -2.66
CA LEU A 487 -22.13 -15.33 -2.25
C LEU A 487 -22.04 -15.92 -0.83
N TYR A 488 -22.89 -15.46 0.09
CA TYR A 488 -22.99 -16.01 1.43
C TYR A 488 -23.46 -17.45 1.42
N GLN A 489 -24.52 -17.77 0.67
CA GLN A 489 -25.01 -19.14 0.53
C GLN A 489 -23.94 -20.07 -0.04
N GLN A 490 -23.20 -19.64 -1.07
CA GLN A 490 -22.10 -20.43 -1.62
C GLN A 490 -21.01 -20.72 -0.58
N CYS A 491 -20.56 -19.69 0.15
CA CYS A 491 -19.51 -19.86 1.16
C CYS A 491 -19.97 -20.73 2.34
N ILE A 492 -21.23 -20.58 2.77
CA ILE A 492 -21.79 -21.35 3.88
C ILE A 492 -21.99 -22.81 3.49
N GLN A 493 -22.40 -23.08 2.24
CA GLN A 493 -22.52 -24.46 1.75
C GLN A 493 -21.19 -25.20 1.86
N ASP A 494 -20.07 -24.56 1.47
CA ASP A 494 -18.74 -25.17 1.61
C ASP A 494 -18.37 -25.48 3.07
N VAL A 495 -18.69 -24.56 3.99
CA VAL A 495 -18.46 -24.74 5.44
C VAL A 495 -19.34 -25.86 6.00
N SER A 496 -20.59 -25.93 5.55
CA SER A 496 -21.53 -26.97 5.95
C SER A 496 -21.10 -28.35 5.48
N ASP A 497 -20.63 -28.47 4.23
CA ASP A 497 -20.17 -29.72 3.65
C ASP A 497 -18.78 -30.14 4.13
N MET A 498 -18.07 -29.25 4.85
CA MET A 498 -16.67 -29.43 5.26
C MET A 498 -15.77 -29.84 4.09
N ASN A 499 -16.01 -29.26 2.92
CA ASN A 499 -15.30 -29.61 1.69
C ASN A 499 -13.92 -28.94 1.59
N GLU A 500 -13.18 -29.22 0.52
CA GLU A 500 -11.84 -28.65 0.28
C GLU A 500 -11.81 -27.11 0.18
N PHE A 501 -12.95 -26.48 -0.13
CA PHE A 501 -13.09 -25.03 -0.23
C PHE A 501 -13.51 -24.37 1.08
N ALA A 502 -13.86 -25.13 2.13
CA ALA A 502 -14.36 -24.59 3.40
C ALA A 502 -13.43 -23.51 3.99
N LEU A 503 -12.12 -23.79 4.06
CA LEU A 503 -11.14 -22.82 4.53
C LEU A 503 -11.12 -21.55 3.67
N GLY A 504 -11.13 -21.70 2.36
CA GLY A 504 -11.15 -20.58 1.44
C GLY A 504 -12.42 -19.73 1.56
N SER A 505 -13.57 -20.37 1.76
CA SER A 505 -14.85 -19.71 2.00
C SER A 505 -14.88 -18.97 3.33
N ILE A 506 -14.22 -19.48 4.37
CA ILE A 506 -14.02 -18.79 5.66
C ILE A 506 -13.16 -17.53 5.50
N HIS A 507 -12.10 -17.60 4.69
CA HIS A 507 -11.29 -16.41 4.34
C HIS A 507 -12.09 -15.41 3.51
N ALA A 508 -12.90 -15.87 2.56
CA ALA A 508 -13.77 -15.02 1.76
C ALA A 508 -14.83 -14.32 2.63
N LEU A 509 -15.48 -15.03 3.55
CA LEU A 509 -16.45 -14.46 4.51
C LEU A 509 -15.82 -13.39 5.41
N ASN A 510 -14.60 -13.63 5.91
CA ASN A 510 -13.87 -12.63 6.70
C ASN A 510 -13.62 -11.31 5.94
N ALA A 511 -13.43 -11.39 4.61
CA ALA A 511 -13.23 -10.24 3.74
C ALA A 511 -14.54 -9.62 3.22
N LEU A 512 -15.59 -10.42 3.02
CA LEU A 512 -16.93 -9.99 2.61
C LEU A 512 -17.66 -9.22 3.72
N ILE A 513 -17.45 -9.61 4.97
CA ILE A 513 -18.11 -9.01 6.13
C ILE A 513 -17.16 -7.93 6.68
N PRO A 514 -17.51 -6.64 6.64
CA PRO A 514 -16.73 -5.60 7.31
C PRO A 514 -16.65 -5.85 8.82
N THR A 515 -15.54 -5.49 9.45
CA THR A 515 -15.32 -5.72 10.90
C THR A 515 -16.35 -5.05 11.81
N PHE A 516 -16.98 -3.96 11.35
CA PHE A 516 -17.97 -3.20 12.11
C PHE A 516 -19.42 -3.53 11.75
N ASP A 517 -19.64 -4.35 10.71
CA ASP A 517 -20.99 -4.68 10.26
C ASP A 517 -21.64 -5.73 11.18
N THR A 518 -22.65 -5.29 11.91
CA THR A 518 -23.40 -6.12 12.87
C THR A 518 -24.61 -6.79 12.21
N GLN A 519 -25.10 -6.28 11.08
CA GLN A 519 -26.30 -6.80 10.44
C GLN A 519 -26.02 -8.10 9.69
N ASP A 520 -24.92 -8.14 8.94
CA ASP A 520 -24.53 -9.32 8.18
C ASP A 520 -24.25 -10.52 9.06
N ILE A 521 -23.41 -10.36 10.09
CA ILE A 521 -23.08 -11.48 10.98
C ILE A 521 -24.33 -12.01 11.69
N ARG A 522 -25.27 -11.12 12.02
CA ARG A 522 -26.56 -11.50 12.61
C ARG A 522 -27.42 -12.26 11.62
N ARG A 523 -27.49 -11.81 10.36
CA ARG A 523 -28.22 -12.48 9.30
C ARG A 523 -27.67 -13.87 9.04
N LEU A 524 -26.34 -14.01 8.92
CA LEU A 524 -25.67 -15.29 8.75
C LEU A 524 -25.98 -16.25 9.91
N ALA A 525 -25.90 -15.76 11.15
CA ALA A 525 -26.15 -16.57 12.34
C ALA A 525 -27.60 -17.04 12.44
N LEU A 526 -28.58 -16.17 12.17
CA LEU A 526 -30.00 -16.46 12.36
C LEU A 526 -30.65 -17.16 11.15
N ASP A 527 -30.34 -16.72 9.93
CA ASP A 527 -31.02 -17.22 8.72
C ASP A 527 -30.33 -18.47 8.13
N LEU A 528 -29.02 -18.60 8.34
CA LEU A 528 -28.18 -19.63 7.69
C LEU A 528 -27.45 -20.53 8.68
N ASP A 529 -27.85 -20.50 9.96
CA ASP A 529 -27.30 -21.36 11.04
C ASP A 529 -25.76 -21.28 11.15
N PHE A 530 -25.19 -20.13 10.78
CA PHE A 530 -23.74 -20.01 10.61
C PHE A 530 -22.98 -20.22 11.92
N THR A 531 -23.58 -19.90 13.07
CA THR A 531 -22.96 -20.08 14.39
C THR A 531 -22.64 -21.54 14.67
N ARG A 532 -23.59 -22.46 14.44
CA ARG A 532 -23.35 -23.89 14.63
C ARG A 532 -22.30 -24.39 13.63
N LEU A 533 -22.41 -23.98 12.37
CA LEU A 533 -21.52 -24.42 11.30
C LEU A 533 -20.05 -24.04 11.57
N ILE A 534 -19.76 -22.77 11.87
CA ILE A 534 -18.38 -22.30 12.07
C ILE A 534 -17.73 -22.87 13.35
N ILE A 535 -18.50 -23.09 14.42
CA ILE A 535 -17.98 -23.70 15.65
C ILE A 535 -17.66 -25.19 15.41
N THR A 536 -18.54 -25.91 14.71
CA THR A 536 -18.33 -27.32 14.39
C THR A 536 -17.12 -27.48 13.46
N GLU A 537 -16.99 -26.60 12.47
CA GLU A 537 -15.89 -26.61 11.53
C GLU A 537 -14.56 -26.21 12.20
N LEU A 538 -14.55 -25.24 13.13
CA LEU A 538 -13.39 -24.92 13.97
C LEU A 538 -12.96 -26.12 14.81
N ALA A 539 -13.89 -26.80 15.47
CA ALA A 539 -13.59 -27.99 16.27
C ALA A 539 -13.00 -29.12 15.42
N HIS A 540 -13.52 -29.31 14.20
CA HIS A 540 -12.98 -30.26 13.24
C HIS A 540 -11.55 -29.89 12.83
N ALA A 541 -11.33 -28.64 12.40
CA ALA A 541 -10.02 -28.17 11.96
C ALA A 541 -8.96 -28.17 13.07
N ALA A 542 -9.36 -27.92 14.32
CA ALA A 542 -8.45 -27.91 15.47
C ALA A 542 -8.05 -29.33 15.94
N THR A 543 -8.84 -30.35 15.60
CA THR A 543 -8.54 -31.76 15.90
C THR A 543 -7.88 -32.50 14.73
N ALA A 544 -7.85 -31.89 13.54
CA ALA A 544 -7.20 -32.44 12.37
C ALA A 544 -5.66 -32.43 12.52
N PRO A 545 -4.96 -33.48 12.05
CA PRO A 545 -3.50 -33.54 12.12
C PRO A 545 -2.86 -32.40 11.32
N ALA A 546 -1.85 -31.77 11.93
CA ALA A 546 -1.08 -30.68 11.32
C ALA A 546 -0.40 -31.17 10.03
N ALA A 547 -0.81 -30.63 8.88
CA ALA A 547 -0.18 -30.93 7.58
C ALA A 547 1.06 -30.06 7.30
N GLY A 548 1.35 -29.07 8.15
CA GLY A 548 2.45 -28.10 7.99
C GLY A 548 3.06 -27.70 9.35
N GLY A 549 3.97 -26.72 9.33
CA GLY A 549 4.57 -26.19 10.57
C GLY A 549 3.52 -25.56 11.49
N GLU A 550 3.75 -25.63 12.81
CA GLU A 550 2.76 -25.22 13.83
C GLU A 550 2.29 -23.75 13.65
N ASP A 551 3.23 -22.83 13.38
CA ASP A 551 2.92 -21.40 13.14
C ASP A 551 2.09 -21.17 11.88
N GLU A 552 2.34 -21.93 10.82
CA GLU A 552 1.66 -21.77 9.55
C GLU A 552 0.21 -22.27 9.63
N GLN A 553 -0.01 -23.39 10.32
CA GLN A 553 -1.35 -23.90 10.60
C GLN A 553 -2.16 -22.92 11.46
N LEU A 554 -1.53 -22.30 12.46
CA LEU A 554 -2.18 -21.28 13.27
C LEU A 554 -2.66 -20.10 12.41
N CYS A 555 -1.76 -19.46 11.67
CA CYS A 555 -2.07 -18.26 10.90
C CYS A 555 -3.04 -18.52 9.74
N ASN A 556 -2.88 -19.63 9.01
CA ASN A 556 -3.63 -19.87 7.79
C ASN A 556 -4.94 -20.63 8.01
N ALA A 557 -5.01 -21.51 9.00
CA ALA A 557 -6.19 -22.33 9.27
C ALA A 557 -6.98 -21.84 10.49
N ILE A 558 -6.36 -21.67 11.65
CA ILE A 558 -7.10 -21.47 12.90
C ILE A 558 -7.55 -20.01 13.09
N VAL A 559 -6.66 -19.03 12.86
CA VAL A 559 -6.94 -17.60 13.05
C VAL A 559 -8.18 -17.09 12.27
N PRO A 560 -8.40 -17.42 10.98
CA PRO A 560 -9.57 -16.96 10.23
C PRO A 560 -10.89 -17.45 10.80
N ARG A 561 -10.95 -18.71 11.24
CA ARG A 561 -12.12 -19.30 11.91
C ARG A 561 -12.43 -18.57 13.21
N LEU A 562 -11.39 -18.34 14.00
CA LEU A 562 -11.51 -17.64 15.26
C LEU A 562 -11.96 -16.19 15.11
N ASN A 563 -11.53 -15.50 14.06
CA ASN A 563 -11.99 -14.14 13.79
C ASN A 563 -13.52 -14.09 13.57
N LEU A 564 -14.10 -15.09 12.91
CA LEU A 564 -15.56 -15.17 12.74
C LEU A 564 -16.28 -15.55 14.04
N VAL A 565 -15.75 -16.51 14.79
CA VAL A 565 -16.27 -16.86 16.13
C VAL A 565 -16.21 -15.66 17.08
N HIS A 566 -15.12 -14.89 17.05
CA HIS A 566 -15.00 -13.65 17.82
C HIS A 566 -16.09 -12.63 17.46
N ARG A 567 -16.39 -12.47 16.16
CA ARG A 567 -17.48 -11.59 15.71
C ARG A 567 -18.85 -12.08 16.18
N ILE A 568 -19.09 -13.39 16.19
CA ILE A 568 -20.33 -13.99 16.74
C ILE A 568 -20.43 -13.70 18.24
N ILE A 569 -19.36 -13.94 19.00
CA ILE A 569 -19.32 -13.64 20.44
C ILE A 569 -19.59 -12.16 20.71
N ASP A 570 -19.01 -11.24 19.93
CA ASP A 570 -19.17 -9.81 20.14
C ASP A 570 -20.54 -9.27 19.71
N LYS A 571 -21.14 -9.83 18.64
CA LYS A 571 -22.32 -9.25 17.98
C LYS A 571 -23.64 -10.01 18.21
N VAL A 572 -23.60 -11.34 18.30
CA VAL A 572 -24.77 -12.22 18.43
C VAL A 572 -24.52 -13.40 19.38
N PRO A 573 -24.05 -13.14 20.63
CA PRO A 573 -23.73 -14.18 21.60
C PRO A 573 -24.91 -15.10 21.94
N GLU A 574 -26.15 -14.62 21.79
CA GLU A 574 -27.37 -15.39 22.03
C GLU A 574 -27.56 -16.60 21.10
N THR A 575 -26.85 -16.62 19.96
CA THR A 575 -26.93 -17.74 19.01
C THR A 575 -26.05 -18.93 19.41
N ILE A 576 -25.17 -18.76 20.40
CA ILE A 576 -24.30 -19.82 20.91
C ILE A 576 -25.09 -20.63 21.97
N SER A 577 -25.63 -21.78 21.56
CA SER A 577 -26.31 -22.69 22.47
C SER A 577 -25.34 -23.32 23.49
N PRO A 578 -25.82 -23.78 24.66
CA PRO A 578 -24.96 -24.47 25.65
C PRO A 578 -24.15 -25.62 25.06
N GLU A 579 -24.75 -26.41 24.16
CA GLU A 579 -24.09 -27.52 23.44
C GLU A 579 -22.87 -27.03 22.63
N LEU A 580 -22.95 -25.84 22.02
CA LEU A 580 -21.85 -25.24 21.27
C LEU A 580 -20.75 -24.70 22.20
N ILE A 581 -21.12 -24.23 23.40
CA ILE A 581 -20.15 -23.84 24.42
C ILE A 581 -19.36 -25.06 24.89
N ASP A 582 -20.02 -26.20 25.13
CA ASP A 582 -19.37 -27.47 25.48
C ASP A 582 -18.38 -27.92 24.39
N ILE A 583 -18.77 -27.81 23.10
CA ILE A 583 -17.87 -28.13 21.98
C ILE A 583 -16.63 -27.22 21.99
N LEU A 584 -16.81 -25.90 22.15
CA LEU A 584 -15.68 -24.97 22.26
C LEU A 584 -14.81 -25.28 23.48
N TRP A 585 -15.42 -25.63 24.60
CA TRP A 585 -14.67 -25.96 25.81
C TRP A 585 -13.78 -27.20 25.62
N ASP A 586 -14.40 -28.32 25.22
CA ASP A 586 -13.76 -29.64 25.17
C ASP A 586 -12.80 -29.77 23.99
N LYS A 587 -13.21 -29.28 22.81
CA LYS A 587 -12.46 -29.49 21.57
C LYS A 587 -11.46 -28.38 21.29
N VAL A 588 -11.63 -27.21 21.90
CA VAL A 588 -10.87 -26.02 21.56
C VAL A 588 -10.07 -25.46 22.74
N PHE A 589 -10.70 -25.05 23.84
CA PHE A 589 -10.00 -24.37 24.94
C PHE A 589 -9.19 -25.30 25.85
N THR A 590 -9.65 -26.54 26.07
CA THR A 590 -9.01 -27.51 26.98
C THR A 590 -8.39 -28.70 26.27
N SER A 591 -8.56 -28.81 24.94
CA SER A 591 -8.05 -29.93 24.17
C SER A 591 -6.52 -29.98 24.18
N LYS A 592 -5.96 -31.09 24.67
CA LYS A 592 -4.52 -31.38 24.64
C LYS A 592 -3.99 -31.74 23.25
N VAL A 593 -4.88 -31.94 22.27
CA VAL A 593 -4.52 -32.21 20.87
C VAL A 593 -4.01 -30.94 20.18
N ILE A 594 -4.51 -29.77 20.58
CA ILE A 594 -4.11 -28.47 20.04
C ILE A 594 -2.78 -28.03 20.68
N SER A 595 -1.91 -27.32 19.93
CA SER A 595 -0.69 -26.76 20.51
C SER A 595 -0.99 -25.72 21.58
N GLU A 596 -0.08 -25.55 22.55
CA GLU A 596 -0.26 -24.57 23.62
C GLU A 596 -0.36 -23.13 23.08
N GLN A 597 0.43 -22.80 22.04
CA GLN A 597 0.39 -21.50 21.38
C GLN A 597 -0.99 -21.18 20.78
N ASN A 598 -1.61 -22.15 20.10
CA ASN A 598 -2.93 -21.98 19.51
C ASN A 598 -3.99 -21.78 20.59
N ARG A 599 -3.95 -22.56 21.68
CA ARG A 599 -4.83 -22.36 22.83
C ARG A 599 -4.65 -20.98 23.46
N ASN A 600 -3.41 -20.53 23.63
CA ASN A 600 -3.12 -19.22 24.23
C ASN A 600 -3.70 -18.08 23.38
N TYR A 601 -3.58 -18.15 22.05
CA TYR A 601 -4.18 -17.18 21.14
C TYR A 601 -5.72 -17.12 21.26
N MET A 602 -6.37 -18.26 21.48
CA MET A 602 -7.82 -18.33 21.69
C MET A 602 -8.25 -17.64 22.99
N TRP A 603 -7.49 -17.85 24.07
CA TRP A 603 -7.68 -17.15 25.34
C TRP A 603 -7.47 -15.63 25.22
N GLU A 604 -6.52 -15.19 24.39
CA GLU A 604 -6.34 -13.78 24.09
C GLU A 604 -7.53 -13.16 23.35
N ILE A 605 -8.16 -13.89 22.44
CA ILE A 605 -9.37 -13.42 21.74
C ILE A 605 -10.53 -13.25 22.73
N LEU A 606 -10.74 -14.19 23.64
CA LEU A 606 -11.75 -14.05 24.70
C LEU A 606 -11.44 -12.85 25.61
N SER A 607 -10.17 -12.64 25.94
CA SER A 607 -9.72 -11.47 26.72
C SER A 607 -10.07 -10.15 26.00
N LYS A 608 -9.87 -10.10 24.68
CA LYS A 608 -10.25 -8.95 23.85
C LYS A 608 -11.78 -8.77 23.82
N SER A 609 -12.57 -9.84 23.73
CA SER A 609 -14.03 -9.77 23.80
C SER A 609 -14.51 -9.20 25.15
N ALA A 610 -13.98 -9.71 26.27
CA ALA A 610 -14.37 -9.26 27.61
C ALA A 610 -14.02 -7.79 27.84
N SER A 611 -12.82 -7.36 27.46
CA SER A 611 -12.36 -5.97 27.68
C SER A 611 -13.11 -4.92 26.84
N ARG A 612 -13.55 -5.27 25.62
CA ARG A 612 -14.22 -4.35 24.69
C ARG A 612 -15.74 -4.35 24.81
N CYS A 613 -16.30 -5.23 25.63
CA CYS A 613 -17.73 -5.43 25.70
C CYS A 613 -18.47 -4.18 26.21
N LEU A 614 -19.42 -3.67 25.42
CA LEU A 614 -20.23 -2.48 25.78
C LEU A 614 -21.57 -2.84 26.44
N LYS A 615 -22.03 -4.07 26.25
CA LYS A 615 -23.29 -4.61 26.79
C LYS A 615 -23.01 -5.94 27.48
N ARG A 616 -23.96 -6.43 28.28
CA ARG A 616 -23.86 -7.78 28.83
C ARG A 616 -23.85 -8.83 27.73
N ASN A 617 -23.01 -9.83 27.90
CA ASN A 617 -22.77 -10.90 26.95
C ASN A 617 -23.01 -12.24 27.66
N ALA A 618 -24.13 -12.89 27.30
CA ALA A 618 -24.57 -14.13 27.94
C ALA A 618 -23.54 -15.26 27.79
N PHE A 619 -22.91 -15.37 26.61
CA PHE A 619 -21.85 -16.35 26.37
C PHE A 619 -20.67 -16.14 27.33
N LEU A 620 -20.16 -14.91 27.45
CA LEU A 620 -19.06 -14.62 28.37
C LEU A 620 -19.47 -14.89 29.82
N GLU A 621 -20.66 -14.49 30.25
CA GLU A 621 -21.12 -14.73 31.63
C GLU A 621 -21.18 -16.23 31.97
N THR A 622 -21.76 -17.05 31.10
CA THR A 622 -21.76 -18.51 31.23
C THR A 622 -20.33 -19.06 31.23
N PHE A 623 -19.48 -18.62 30.29
CA PHE A 623 -18.10 -19.10 30.21
C PHE A 623 -17.26 -18.74 31.44
N MET A 624 -17.42 -17.53 31.98
CA MET A 624 -16.71 -17.04 33.16
C MET A 624 -17.18 -17.68 34.47
N ASN A 625 -18.47 -18.00 34.60
CA ASN A 625 -19.05 -18.51 35.84
C ASN A 625 -19.06 -20.04 35.90
N ASP A 626 -19.32 -20.70 34.77
CA ASP A 626 -19.53 -22.16 34.75
C ASP A 626 -18.30 -22.93 34.27
N TYR A 627 -17.49 -22.37 33.36
CA TYR A 627 -16.38 -23.09 32.71
C TYR A 627 -15.00 -22.70 33.25
N LEU A 628 -14.72 -21.39 33.41
CA LEU A 628 -13.44 -20.91 33.94
C LEU A 628 -13.06 -21.55 35.30
N PRO A 629 -14.00 -21.81 36.25
CA PRO A 629 -13.67 -22.51 37.49
C PRO A 629 -13.34 -24.01 37.33
N ARG A 630 -13.63 -24.61 36.17
CA ARG A 630 -13.35 -26.03 35.89
C ARG A 630 -11.92 -26.27 35.40
N ILE A 631 -11.13 -25.22 35.18
CA ILE A 631 -9.74 -25.35 34.73
C ILE A 631 -8.93 -26.07 35.80
N LEU A 632 -8.23 -27.13 35.41
CA LEU A 632 -7.32 -27.84 36.29
C LEU A 632 -6.11 -26.95 36.59
N PRO A 633 -5.55 -27.01 37.82
CA PRO A 633 -4.37 -26.22 38.17
C PRO A 633 -3.21 -26.35 37.17
N GLU A 634 -2.99 -27.55 36.63
CA GLU A 634 -1.92 -27.86 35.67
C GLU A 634 -2.09 -27.15 34.31
N ASP A 635 -3.33 -26.78 33.95
CA ASP A 635 -3.66 -26.14 32.66
C ASP A 635 -3.77 -24.60 32.76
N ILE A 636 -3.42 -24.02 33.92
CA ILE A 636 -3.42 -22.56 34.10
C ILE A 636 -2.20 -21.94 33.39
N THR A 637 -2.45 -21.24 32.28
CA THR A 637 -1.44 -20.48 31.52
C THR A 637 -1.58 -18.96 31.74
N GLU A 638 -0.57 -18.18 31.31
CA GLU A 638 -0.61 -16.71 31.42
C GLU A 638 -1.77 -16.11 30.62
N SER A 639 -2.16 -16.70 29.47
CA SER A 639 -3.31 -16.22 28.69
C SER A 639 -4.64 -16.46 29.41
N VAL A 640 -4.76 -17.58 30.15
CA VAL A 640 -5.93 -17.86 31.00
C VAL A 640 -6.00 -16.84 32.14
N LEU A 641 -4.87 -16.54 32.79
CA LEU A 641 -4.80 -15.50 33.81
C LEU A 641 -5.17 -14.12 33.23
N SER A 642 -4.67 -13.79 32.04
CA SER A 642 -5.04 -12.55 31.33
C SER A 642 -6.55 -12.46 31.11
N PHE A 643 -7.19 -13.55 30.69
CA PHE A 643 -8.65 -13.60 30.57
C PHE A 643 -9.33 -13.38 31.91
N ALA A 644 -8.92 -14.12 32.95
CA ALA A 644 -9.45 -13.98 34.31
C ALA A 644 -9.37 -12.53 34.83
N LYS A 645 -8.25 -11.83 34.60
CA LYS A 645 -8.10 -10.39 34.91
C LYS A 645 -9.15 -9.54 34.18
N GLN A 646 -9.39 -9.79 32.90
CA GLN A 646 -10.43 -9.08 32.15
C GLN A 646 -11.84 -9.41 32.62
N THR A 647 -12.11 -10.61 33.14
CA THR A 647 -13.42 -10.94 33.74
C THR A 647 -13.74 -10.08 34.96
N VAL A 648 -12.73 -9.70 35.75
CA VAL A 648 -12.91 -8.80 36.91
C VAL A 648 -13.35 -7.43 36.41
N ASN A 649 -12.67 -6.89 35.40
CA ASN A 649 -13.05 -5.61 34.79
C ASN A 649 -14.46 -5.65 34.20
N TYR A 650 -14.83 -6.78 33.57
CA TYR A 650 -16.17 -6.99 33.03
C TYR A 650 -17.23 -6.99 34.14
N ASP A 651 -17.04 -7.76 35.22
CA ASP A 651 -18.00 -7.82 36.32
C ASP A 651 -18.08 -6.52 37.10
N VAL A 652 -16.98 -5.83 37.28
CA VAL A 652 -16.98 -4.47 37.83
C VAL A 652 -17.83 -3.53 36.96
N LYS A 653 -17.74 -3.64 35.63
CA LYS A 653 -18.51 -2.79 34.73
C LYS A 653 -20.02 -3.05 34.76
N PHE A 654 -20.44 -4.31 34.91
CA PHE A 654 -21.85 -4.71 34.73
C PHE A 654 -22.55 -5.23 35.98
N HIS A 655 -21.82 -5.64 37.01
CA HIS A 655 -22.30 -6.22 38.26
C HIS A 655 -21.95 -5.40 39.51
N HIS A 656 -21.38 -4.20 39.35
CA HIS A 656 -21.14 -3.31 40.49
C HIS A 656 -22.46 -2.82 41.10
N GLN A 657 -22.64 -3.09 42.39
CA GLN A 657 -23.72 -2.53 43.20
C GLN A 657 -23.29 -1.17 43.78
N PRO A 658 -24.18 -0.18 43.86
CA PRO A 658 -23.86 1.13 44.43
C PRO A 658 -23.38 0.99 45.89
N ALA A 659 -22.44 1.85 46.28
CA ALA A 659 -21.76 1.83 47.56
C ALA A 659 -22.73 1.64 48.73
N SER A 660 -22.49 0.57 49.49
CA SER A 660 -23.18 0.30 50.74
C SER A 660 -22.62 1.17 51.87
N SER A 661 -23.20 1.03 53.06
CA SER A 661 -23.07 2.00 54.15
C SER A 661 -21.62 2.26 54.60
N ASP A 662 -21.38 3.43 55.20
CA ASP A 662 -20.05 3.84 55.65
C ASP A 662 -19.45 2.81 56.62
N GLY A 663 -18.29 2.25 56.26
CA GLY A 663 -17.59 1.23 57.06
C GLY A 663 -17.83 -0.23 56.66
N GLU A 664 -18.62 -0.50 55.61
CA GLU A 664 -18.75 -1.87 55.08
C GLU A 664 -17.57 -2.28 54.18
N VAL A 665 -17.26 -3.59 54.18
CA VAL A 665 -16.25 -4.22 53.32
C VAL A 665 -16.71 -4.18 51.87
N ILE A 666 -15.86 -3.63 50.99
CA ILE A 666 -16.12 -3.50 49.57
C ILE A 666 -15.87 -4.85 48.90
N THR A 667 -16.92 -5.47 48.39
CA THR A 667 -16.81 -6.67 47.56
C THR A 667 -16.55 -6.26 46.11
N ILE A 668 -15.38 -6.64 45.58
CA ILE A 668 -15.06 -6.44 44.16
C ILE A 668 -15.53 -7.69 43.40
N PRO A 669 -16.55 -7.57 42.51
CA PRO A 669 -17.05 -8.71 41.75
C PRO A 669 -15.96 -9.43 40.96
N GLY A 670 -15.98 -10.76 40.97
CA GLY A 670 -15.05 -11.60 40.21
C GLY A 670 -13.67 -11.83 40.85
N MET A 671 -13.33 -11.15 41.96
CA MET A 671 -12.02 -11.31 42.61
C MET A 671 -11.78 -12.70 43.19
N ASP A 672 -12.82 -13.45 43.56
CA ASP A 672 -12.64 -14.83 44.06
C ASP A 672 -12.04 -15.76 43.01
N ARG A 673 -12.24 -15.48 41.71
CA ARG A 673 -11.55 -16.20 40.63
C ARG A 673 -10.05 -15.91 40.66
N ILE A 674 -9.64 -14.65 40.86
CA ILE A 674 -8.22 -14.31 41.00
C ILE A 674 -7.62 -14.99 42.25
N TRP A 675 -8.36 -15.03 43.35
CA TRP A 675 -7.96 -15.76 44.55
C TRP A 675 -7.73 -17.25 44.29
N HIS A 676 -8.59 -17.89 43.48
CA HIS A 676 -8.36 -19.28 43.08
C HIS A 676 -7.03 -19.45 42.33
N PHE A 677 -6.69 -18.53 41.41
CA PHE A 677 -5.44 -18.58 40.65
C PHE A 677 -4.22 -18.34 41.55
N ILE A 678 -4.32 -17.39 42.49
CA ILE A 678 -3.30 -17.18 43.53
C ILE A 678 -3.09 -18.49 44.29
N LEU A 679 -4.14 -19.16 44.73
CA LEU A 679 -4.00 -20.32 45.62
C LEU A 679 -3.73 -21.66 44.91
N ALA A 680 -3.95 -21.77 43.59
CA ALA A 680 -3.91 -23.06 42.89
C ALA A 680 -2.88 -23.16 41.77
N ALA A 681 -2.46 -22.05 41.13
CA ALA A 681 -1.57 -22.13 39.95
C ALA A 681 -0.23 -22.80 40.30
N PRO A 682 0.30 -23.80 39.59
CA PRO A 682 1.58 -24.42 39.94
C PRO A 682 2.78 -23.54 39.56
N ASN A 683 2.68 -22.76 38.48
CA ASN A 683 3.75 -21.86 38.05
C ASN A 683 3.85 -20.64 38.99
N PRO A 684 5.01 -20.40 39.64
CA PRO A 684 5.18 -19.31 40.58
C PRO A 684 4.99 -17.93 39.94
N THR A 685 5.38 -17.77 38.67
CA THR A 685 5.27 -16.50 37.95
C THR A 685 3.80 -16.08 37.77
N ILE A 686 2.94 -17.02 37.39
CA ILE A 686 1.50 -16.79 37.22
C ILE A 686 0.87 -16.42 38.58
N GLY A 687 1.24 -17.13 39.65
CA GLY A 687 0.80 -16.81 41.01
C GLY A 687 1.18 -15.39 41.42
N ILE A 688 2.44 -14.99 41.23
CA ILE A 688 2.93 -13.63 41.53
C ILE A 688 2.19 -12.59 40.67
N ASN A 689 1.99 -12.86 39.38
CA ASN A 689 1.26 -11.97 38.47
C ASN A 689 -0.22 -11.80 38.86
N ALA A 690 -0.83 -12.82 39.47
CA ALA A 690 -2.18 -12.76 40.01
C ALA A 690 -2.22 -11.95 41.33
N ILE A 691 -1.23 -12.14 42.21
CA ILE A 691 -1.08 -11.35 43.45
C ILE A 691 -0.91 -9.86 43.10
N ASN A 692 0.02 -9.51 42.22
CA ASN A 692 0.26 -8.12 41.82
C ASN A 692 -1.02 -7.44 41.30
N PHE A 693 -1.76 -8.13 40.42
CA PHE A 693 -3.03 -7.62 39.91
C PHE A 693 -4.08 -7.43 41.01
N ALA A 694 -4.18 -8.38 41.94
CA ALA A 694 -5.10 -8.26 43.07
C ALA A 694 -4.73 -7.10 44.00
N ILE A 695 -3.44 -6.91 44.30
CA ILE A 695 -2.94 -5.77 45.07
C ILE A 695 -3.27 -4.45 44.39
N ASP A 696 -2.97 -4.32 43.09
CA ASP A 696 -3.30 -3.10 42.32
C ASP A 696 -4.81 -2.86 42.29
N THR A 697 -5.62 -3.91 42.23
CA THR A 697 -7.09 -3.78 42.22
C THR A 697 -7.62 -3.34 43.58
N TYR A 698 -7.15 -3.93 44.69
CA TYR A 698 -7.62 -3.59 46.04
C TYR A 698 -7.07 -2.26 46.56
N LEU A 699 -6.00 -1.72 45.96
CA LEU A 699 -5.38 -0.46 46.39
C LEU A 699 -5.64 0.70 45.43
N ASP A 700 -5.72 0.46 44.11
CA ASP A 700 -5.76 1.54 43.12
C ASP A 700 -7.01 1.61 42.26
N HIS A 701 -7.87 0.59 42.27
CA HIS A 701 -9.05 0.55 41.42
C HIS A 701 -10.05 1.67 41.78
N SER A 702 -10.78 2.16 40.77
CA SER A 702 -11.73 3.28 40.91
C SER A 702 -12.85 3.01 41.92
N ILE A 703 -13.25 1.75 42.09
CA ILE A 703 -14.20 1.34 43.13
C ILE A 703 -13.66 1.70 44.52
N ILE A 704 -12.42 1.31 44.84
CA ILE A 704 -11.82 1.57 46.15
C ILE A 704 -11.56 3.06 46.36
N LYS A 705 -11.03 3.75 45.34
CA LYS A 705 -10.78 5.21 45.40
C LYS A 705 -12.06 6.06 45.43
N GLY A 706 -13.17 5.53 44.91
CA GLY A 706 -14.47 6.19 44.90
C GLY A 706 -15.28 5.97 46.19
N SER A 707 -14.88 5.03 47.05
CA SER A 707 -15.52 4.74 48.33
C SER A 707 -15.01 5.63 49.47
N SER A 708 -15.69 5.60 50.62
CA SER A 708 -15.22 6.29 51.83
C SER A 708 -13.91 5.68 52.32
N PRO A 709 -13.01 6.46 52.95
CA PRO A 709 -11.76 5.95 53.51
C PRO A 709 -11.97 4.80 54.51
N SER A 710 -13.01 4.89 55.33
CA SER A 710 -13.47 3.88 56.29
C SER A 710 -13.83 2.55 55.64
N SER A 711 -14.55 2.55 54.51
CA SER A 711 -14.86 1.31 53.76
C SER A 711 -13.63 0.72 53.06
N ALA A 712 -12.73 1.56 52.54
CA ALA A 712 -11.45 1.09 52.00
C ALA A 712 -10.60 0.43 53.10
N GLU A 713 -10.52 1.05 54.27
CA GLU A 713 -9.83 0.51 55.45
C GLU A 713 -10.44 -0.83 55.92
N ALA A 714 -11.76 -0.91 56.05
CA ALA A 714 -12.46 -2.15 56.42
C ALA A 714 -12.17 -3.28 55.41
N THR A 715 -12.08 -2.94 54.11
CA THR A 715 -11.71 -3.90 53.06
C THR A 715 -10.28 -4.40 53.23
N HIS A 716 -9.31 -3.51 53.48
CA HIS A 716 -7.92 -3.89 53.70
C HIS A 716 -7.75 -4.74 54.97
N VAL A 717 -8.47 -4.42 56.04
CA VAL A 717 -8.53 -5.22 57.28
C VAL A 717 -9.08 -6.62 57.00
N SER A 718 -10.21 -6.74 56.30
CA SER A 718 -10.79 -8.04 55.95
C SER A 718 -9.86 -8.91 55.08
N LEU A 719 -9.03 -8.30 54.23
CA LEU A 719 -8.03 -9.02 53.45
C LEU A 719 -6.91 -9.59 54.33
N VAL A 720 -6.50 -8.86 55.38
CA VAL A 720 -5.55 -9.36 56.39
C VAL A 720 -6.14 -10.57 57.10
N ASP A 721 -7.38 -10.47 57.61
CA ASP A 721 -8.06 -11.56 58.30
C ASP A 721 -8.17 -12.81 57.43
N ARG A 722 -8.54 -12.63 56.14
CA ARG A 722 -8.59 -13.73 55.16
C ARG A 722 -7.23 -14.38 54.97
N CYS A 723 -6.15 -13.61 54.85
CA CYS A 723 -4.81 -14.15 54.66
C CYS A 723 -4.32 -14.91 55.90
N VAL A 724 -4.53 -14.37 57.10
CA VAL A 724 -4.15 -15.02 58.36
C VAL A 724 -4.94 -16.31 58.56
N ALA A 725 -6.25 -16.30 58.33
CA ALA A 725 -7.08 -17.50 58.43
C ALA A 725 -6.64 -18.59 57.42
N GLN A 726 -6.27 -18.20 56.19
CA GLN A 726 -5.74 -19.13 55.19
C GLN A 726 -4.37 -19.70 55.60
N LEU A 727 -3.48 -18.88 56.14
CA LEU A 727 -2.18 -19.31 56.65
C LEU A 727 -2.34 -20.32 57.80
N ALA A 728 -3.19 -20.01 58.78
CA ALA A 728 -3.48 -20.89 59.90
C ALA A 728 -4.11 -22.23 59.45
N ALA A 729 -5.05 -22.19 58.50
CA ALA A 729 -5.69 -23.39 57.96
C ALA A 729 -4.70 -24.28 57.18
N ALA A 730 -3.87 -23.68 56.32
CA ALA A 730 -2.85 -24.41 55.56
C ALA A 730 -1.79 -25.01 56.49
N ALA A 731 -1.33 -24.24 57.48
CA ALA A 731 -0.39 -24.69 58.50
C ALA A 731 -0.92 -25.86 59.33
N THR A 732 -2.18 -25.79 59.76
CA THR A 732 -2.81 -26.88 60.54
C THR A 732 -2.84 -28.18 59.73
N LYS A 733 -3.20 -28.11 58.44
CA LYS A 733 -3.18 -29.28 57.56
C LYS A 733 -1.78 -29.83 57.33
N LEU A 734 -0.78 -28.95 57.11
CA LEU A 734 0.62 -29.36 56.98
C LEU A 734 1.12 -30.06 58.26
N LYS A 735 0.76 -29.57 59.46
CA LYS A 735 1.06 -30.26 60.74
C LYS A 735 0.41 -31.66 60.78
N THR A 736 -0.87 -31.78 60.41
CA THR A 736 -1.55 -33.10 60.39
C THR A 736 -0.94 -34.08 59.39
N PHE A 737 -0.39 -33.61 58.27
CA PHE A 737 0.29 -34.46 57.29
C PHE A 737 1.64 -34.96 57.80
N MET A 738 2.32 -34.18 58.65
CA MET A 738 3.58 -34.58 59.29
C MET A 738 3.34 -35.56 60.44
N ASP A 739 2.34 -35.30 61.30
CA ASP A 739 2.03 -36.11 62.49
C ASP A 739 1.42 -37.48 62.15
N GLY A 740 0.74 -37.61 61.00
CA GLY A 740 0.12 -38.86 60.54
C GLY A 740 1.10 -39.98 60.12
N THR A 741 2.41 -39.73 60.13
CA THR A 741 3.42 -40.75 59.80
C THR A 741 3.88 -41.58 61.02
N THR A 742 3.40 -41.27 62.23
CA THR A 742 3.78 -41.99 63.45
C THR A 742 2.60 -42.18 64.41
N SER A 743 1.86 -43.29 64.31
CA SER A 743 1.14 -43.82 65.47
C SER A 743 0.86 -45.32 65.32
N GLY A 744 0.98 -46.04 66.44
CA GLY A 744 0.88 -47.48 66.54
C GLY A 744 -0.54 -48.02 66.52
N GLU A 745 -0.62 -49.33 66.72
CA GLU A 745 -1.79 -50.20 66.58
C GLU A 745 -3.01 -49.70 67.39
N ASP A 746 -4.19 -49.79 66.75
CA ASP A 746 -5.56 -49.46 67.22
C ASP A 746 -6.05 -48.00 67.17
N GLU A 747 -6.29 -47.44 65.96
CA GLU A 747 -7.50 -46.68 65.54
C GLU A 747 -7.35 -46.10 64.08
N PRO A 748 -8.43 -45.61 63.44
CA PRO A 748 -8.86 -46.02 62.09
C PRO A 748 -7.90 -45.63 60.95
N MET A 749 -7.98 -46.41 59.86
CA MET A 749 -7.24 -46.31 58.59
C MET A 749 -6.75 -44.87 58.25
N VAL A 750 -5.49 -44.57 58.58
CA VAL A 750 -4.84 -43.28 58.33
C VAL A 750 -4.73 -43.08 56.82
N ILE A 751 -5.46 -42.09 56.29
CA ILE A 751 -5.35 -41.69 54.88
C ILE A 751 -4.02 -40.96 54.73
N VAL A 752 -3.03 -41.64 54.15
CA VAL A 752 -1.74 -41.02 53.79
C VAL A 752 -2.04 -39.94 52.74
N PRO A 753 -1.77 -38.66 53.03
CA PRO A 753 -1.99 -37.58 52.07
C PRO A 753 -1.08 -37.77 50.86
N SER A 754 -1.61 -37.50 49.67
CA SER A 754 -0.81 -37.59 48.45
C SER A 754 0.21 -36.44 48.39
N ASP A 755 1.37 -36.66 47.76
CA ASP A 755 2.37 -35.60 47.52
C ASP A 755 1.77 -34.36 46.83
N LYS A 756 0.71 -34.55 46.04
CA LYS A 756 -0.03 -33.45 45.39
C LYS A 756 -0.79 -32.59 46.41
N GLU A 757 -1.41 -33.19 47.42
CA GLU A 757 -2.14 -32.48 48.47
C GLU A 757 -1.19 -31.71 49.40
N VAL A 758 -0.05 -32.30 49.75
CA VAL A 758 0.99 -31.63 50.55
C VAL A 758 1.48 -30.37 49.82
N ARG A 759 1.92 -30.51 48.55
CA ARG A 759 2.39 -29.37 47.75
C ARG A 759 1.33 -28.28 47.55
N ALA A 760 0.06 -28.66 47.46
CA ALA A 760 -1.04 -27.70 47.33
C ALA A 760 -1.21 -26.85 48.60
N GLU A 761 -1.11 -27.44 49.80
CA GLU A 761 -1.18 -26.69 51.05
C GLU A 761 0.09 -25.86 51.29
N GLU A 762 1.28 -26.34 50.92
CA GLU A 762 2.54 -25.54 50.95
C GLU A 762 2.43 -24.29 50.07
N LEU A 763 1.88 -24.46 48.86
CA LEU A 763 1.70 -23.38 47.90
C LEU A 763 0.68 -22.35 48.36
N ARG A 764 -0.41 -22.78 49.02
CA ARG A 764 -1.37 -21.88 49.67
C ARG A 764 -0.71 -21.09 50.78
N PHE A 765 0.06 -21.75 51.64
CA PHE A 765 0.79 -21.10 52.73
C PHE A 765 1.73 -20.00 52.20
N ALA A 766 2.64 -20.36 51.28
CA ALA A 766 3.62 -19.42 50.75
C ALA A 766 2.97 -18.22 50.03
N ARG A 767 1.87 -18.43 49.29
CA ARG A 767 1.22 -17.37 48.52
C ARG A 767 0.32 -16.46 49.33
N SER A 768 -0.37 -16.97 50.35
CA SER A 768 -1.09 -16.13 51.30
C SER A 768 -0.13 -15.24 52.10
N LEU A 769 1.06 -15.76 52.46
CA LEU A 769 2.11 -14.97 53.11
C LEU A 769 2.66 -13.89 52.16
N LEU A 770 2.96 -14.25 50.91
CA LEU A 770 3.46 -13.30 49.91
C LEU A 770 2.44 -12.20 49.59
N PHE A 771 1.15 -12.55 49.50
CA PHE A 771 0.08 -11.56 49.32
C PHE A 771 0.05 -10.56 50.48
N LEU A 772 0.07 -11.05 51.73
CA LEU A 772 0.06 -10.20 52.93
C LEU A 772 1.25 -9.24 52.94
N ARG A 773 2.45 -9.74 52.61
CA ARG A 773 3.67 -8.91 52.47
C ARG A 773 3.48 -7.81 51.44
N GLN A 774 3.00 -8.15 50.23
CA GLN A 774 2.83 -7.18 49.15
C GLN A 774 1.71 -6.17 49.44
N LEU A 775 0.66 -6.57 50.15
CA LEU A 775 -0.40 -5.66 50.61
C LEU A 775 0.16 -4.60 51.57
N LEU A 776 0.91 -5.02 52.59
CA LEU A 776 1.52 -4.09 53.55
C LEU A 776 2.53 -3.16 52.89
N GLN A 777 3.37 -3.68 51.99
CA GLN A 777 4.28 -2.86 51.20
C GLN A 777 3.52 -1.88 50.30
N GLY A 778 2.43 -2.33 49.67
CA GLY A 778 1.57 -1.51 48.83
C GLY A 778 0.91 -0.35 49.58
N LEU A 779 0.46 -0.59 50.81
CA LEU A 779 -0.12 0.46 51.67
C LEU A 779 0.95 1.48 52.10
N ARG A 780 2.14 1.02 52.51
CA ARG A 780 3.25 1.87 52.97
C ARG A 780 3.87 2.73 51.87
N THR A 781 3.79 2.28 50.62
CA THR A 781 4.34 3.02 49.47
C THR A 781 3.38 4.07 48.92
N ARG A 782 2.09 4.03 49.29
CA ARG A 782 1.03 4.92 48.81
C ARG A 782 0.77 6.05 49.84
N PRO A 783 1.06 7.32 49.50
CA PRO A 783 0.95 8.45 50.46
C PRO A 783 -0.46 8.70 51.00
N HIS A 784 -1.50 8.26 50.29
CA HIS A 784 -2.91 8.47 50.67
C HIS A 784 -3.42 7.47 51.72
N TYR A 785 -2.72 6.35 51.93
CA TYR A 785 -3.01 5.38 52.99
C TYR A 785 -2.08 5.53 54.20
N THR A 786 -1.05 6.38 54.10
CA THR A 786 -0.13 6.66 55.19
C THR A 786 -0.55 7.97 55.85
N PRO A 787 -0.86 8.00 57.17
CA PRO A 787 -1.16 9.25 57.84
C PRO A 787 0.01 10.22 57.68
N PRO A 788 -0.24 11.53 57.45
CA PRO A 788 0.85 12.50 57.34
C PRO A 788 1.69 12.42 58.61
N GLN A 789 3.01 12.25 58.45
CA GLN A 789 3.94 12.29 59.56
C GLN A 789 3.85 13.68 60.20
N GLY A 790 2.96 13.81 61.18
CA GLY A 790 3.00 14.91 62.11
C GLY A 790 4.37 14.88 62.75
N SER A 791 5.18 15.91 62.49
CA SER A 791 6.22 16.31 63.42
C SER A 791 5.64 16.19 64.83
N PRO A 792 6.36 15.59 65.79
CA PRO A 792 5.83 15.41 67.13
C PRO A 792 5.32 16.77 67.64
N PRO A 793 4.22 16.82 68.42
CA PRO A 793 3.76 18.07 69.00
C PRO A 793 4.95 18.67 69.74
N CYS A 794 5.46 19.79 69.22
CA CYS A 794 6.55 20.52 69.83
C CYS A 794 6.03 20.94 71.20
N MET A 795 6.53 20.31 72.26
CA MET A 795 6.37 20.89 73.59
C MET A 795 6.94 22.31 73.50
N PRO A 796 6.23 23.35 73.95
CA PRO A 796 6.75 24.70 73.91
C PRO A 796 7.96 24.77 74.85
N LEU A 797 9.16 24.62 74.30
CA LEU A 797 10.39 25.05 74.94
C LEU A 797 10.33 26.58 74.95
N ASN A 798 10.32 27.13 76.16
CA ASN A 798 10.27 28.56 76.45
C ASN A 798 11.18 29.36 75.49
N PRO A 799 10.70 30.44 74.86
CA PRO A 799 11.55 31.29 74.04
C PRO A 799 12.66 31.89 74.90
N GLU A 800 13.91 31.56 74.58
CA GLU A 800 15.08 32.22 75.19
C GLU A 800 14.94 33.75 75.02
N PRO A 801 15.17 34.54 76.07
CA PRO A 801 15.01 35.99 76.01
C PRO A 801 16.00 36.57 74.99
N ILE A 802 15.46 37.19 73.94
CA ILE A 802 16.24 37.93 72.94
C ILE A 802 16.98 39.06 73.66
N ARG A 803 18.33 39.03 73.65
CA ARG A 803 19.16 40.08 74.26
C ARG A 803 19.38 41.21 73.27
N GLY A 804 18.73 42.35 73.50
CA GLY A 804 18.82 43.53 72.63
C GLY A 804 17.71 43.59 71.59
N GLU A 805 17.97 44.26 70.45
CA GLU A 805 17.03 44.34 69.33
C GLU A 805 17.10 43.06 68.47
N SER A 806 15.96 42.58 68.00
CA SER A 806 15.89 41.37 67.16
C SER A 806 16.42 41.66 65.76
N ILE A 807 17.42 40.90 65.32
CA ILE A 807 17.95 40.92 63.96
C ILE A 807 17.63 39.60 63.27
N ASP A 808 17.12 39.69 62.04
CA ASP A 808 16.98 38.54 61.14
C ASP A 808 18.26 38.30 60.36
N ILE A 809 18.89 37.14 60.56
CA ILE A 809 20.07 36.74 59.80
C ILE A 809 19.64 35.71 58.75
N SER A 810 19.83 36.06 57.47
CA SER A 810 19.66 35.14 56.35
C SER A 810 20.93 34.31 56.19
N TYR A 811 20.81 32.99 56.10
CA TYR A 811 21.94 32.10 55.90
C TYR A 811 21.66 31.03 54.83
N GLN A 812 22.74 30.52 54.24
CA GLN A 812 22.70 29.38 53.33
C GLN A 812 23.78 28.37 53.72
N ALA A 813 23.38 27.11 53.89
CA ALA A 813 24.27 26.03 54.30
C ALA A 813 24.72 25.17 53.11
N PHE A 814 26.02 24.87 53.06
CA PHE A 814 26.65 24.01 52.07
C PHE A 814 27.23 22.77 52.77
N SER A 815 26.73 21.59 52.38
CA SER A 815 27.30 20.28 52.73
C SER A 815 27.91 19.67 51.47
N THR A 816 28.93 18.81 51.56
CA THR A 816 29.66 18.22 50.43
C THR A 816 28.73 17.79 49.27
N GLY A 817 28.65 18.62 48.22
CA GLY A 817 27.85 18.38 47.01
C GLY A 817 26.39 18.88 47.01
N SER A 818 25.87 19.47 48.10
CA SER A 818 24.48 19.98 48.17
C SER A 818 24.37 21.33 48.88
N GLN A 819 23.45 22.18 48.42
CA GLN A 819 23.16 23.51 48.99
C GLN A 819 21.74 23.58 49.54
N SER A 820 21.55 24.17 50.72
CA SER A 820 20.22 24.46 51.25
C SER A 820 19.59 25.66 50.53
N ARG A 821 18.25 25.79 50.61
CA ARG A 821 17.59 27.07 50.33
C ARG A 821 18.03 28.11 51.37
N ILE A 822 17.95 29.40 51.02
CA ILE A 822 18.19 30.50 51.97
C ILE A 822 17.13 30.41 53.07
N ARG A 823 17.58 30.42 54.32
CA ARG A 823 16.72 30.38 55.51
C ARG A 823 17.07 31.56 56.41
N THR A 824 16.11 32.00 57.22
CA THR A 824 16.30 33.10 58.19
C THR A 824 16.09 32.59 59.60
N PHE A 825 16.86 33.12 60.55
CA PHE A 825 16.55 32.99 61.97
C PHE A 825 16.76 34.34 62.68
N THR A 826 15.98 34.56 63.73
CA THR A 826 16.05 35.74 64.59
C THR A 826 17.08 35.56 65.69
N ILE A 827 17.92 36.56 65.96
CA ILE A 827 18.82 36.59 67.13
C ILE A 827 18.96 38.04 67.63
N GLY A 828 19.22 38.22 68.92
CA GLY A 828 19.40 39.55 69.51
C GLY A 828 20.73 40.17 69.10
N ASP A 829 20.77 41.48 68.88
CA ASP A 829 21.97 42.18 68.43
C ASP A 829 23.10 42.25 69.46
N LEU A 830 22.77 42.08 70.75
CA LEU A 830 23.74 41.98 71.85
C LEU A 830 24.20 40.53 72.12
N SER A 831 23.69 39.54 71.38
CA SER A 831 24.23 38.17 71.46
C SER A 831 25.67 38.13 70.96
N THR A 832 26.47 37.23 71.53
CA THR A 832 27.89 37.08 71.17
C THR A 832 28.06 36.21 69.91
N ALA A 833 29.21 36.30 69.25
CA ALA A 833 29.55 35.47 68.10
C ALA A 833 29.51 33.96 68.42
N SER A 834 29.86 33.57 69.67
CA SER A 834 29.76 32.17 70.11
C SER A 834 28.30 31.70 70.22
N GLU A 835 27.40 32.53 70.75
CA GLU A 835 25.96 32.21 70.81
C GLU A 835 25.36 32.07 69.41
N LEU A 836 25.82 32.89 68.45
CA LEU A 836 25.46 32.76 67.04
C LEU A 836 25.96 31.43 66.45
N ALA A 837 27.19 31.00 66.79
CA ALA A 837 27.75 29.73 66.33
C ALA A 837 26.98 28.51 66.88
N ASP A 838 26.54 28.55 68.14
CA ASP A 838 25.73 27.49 68.73
C ASP A 838 24.33 27.41 68.09
N LYS A 839 23.73 28.58 67.80
CA LYS A 839 22.45 28.64 67.09
C LYS A 839 22.54 28.10 65.66
N ILE A 840 23.63 28.41 64.94
CA ILE A 840 23.88 27.86 63.60
C ILE A 840 24.12 26.35 63.68
N ALA A 841 24.89 25.86 64.64
CA ALA A 841 25.11 24.43 64.85
C ALA A 841 23.78 23.70 65.11
N HIS A 842 22.90 24.28 65.91
CA HIS A 842 21.59 23.71 66.22
C HIS A 842 20.66 23.64 65.00
N VAL A 843 20.60 24.71 64.20
CA VAL A 843 19.68 24.78 63.05
C VAL A 843 20.22 24.02 61.83
N THR A 844 21.53 23.89 61.68
CA THR A 844 22.17 23.18 60.54
C THR A 844 22.56 21.73 60.86
N GLY A 845 22.73 21.37 62.13
CA GLY A 845 23.23 20.07 62.56
C GLY A 845 24.75 19.88 62.35
N PHE A 846 25.49 20.92 61.98
CA PHE A 846 26.93 20.83 61.71
C PHE A 846 27.76 20.94 63.01
N SER A 847 28.60 19.94 63.27
CA SER A 847 29.51 19.94 64.42
C SER A 847 30.74 20.84 64.24
N LYS A 848 31.23 21.01 63.01
CA LYS A 848 32.26 22.00 62.63
C LYS A 848 31.92 22.63 61.28
N PHE A 849 32.01 23.96 61.21
CA PHE A 849 31.66 24.72 60.01
C PHE A 849 32.46 26.02 59.91
N THR A 850 32.60 26.52 58.69
CA THR A 850 33.19 27.82 58.38
C THR A 850 32.12 28.80 57.94
N THR A 851 32.14 30.00 58.51
CA THR A 851 31.21 31.08 58.17
C THR A 851 31.88 32.15 57.32
N ILE A 852 31.19 32.61 56.29
CA ILE A 852 31.64 33.69 55.39
C ILE A 852 30.54 34.74 55.32
N SER A 853 30.91 36.01 55.54
CA SER A 853 30.02 37.16 55.47
C SER A 853 30.71 38.29 54.69
N GLY A 854 30.00 38.96 53.78
CA GLY A 854 30.56 40.04 52.95
C GLY A 854 31.80 39.66 52.11
N GLY A 855 32.00 38.37 51.81
CA GLY A 855 33.17 37.87 51.08
C GLY A 855 34.41 37.59 51.94
N GLN A 856 34.38 37.81 53.26
CA GLN A 856 35.46 37.50 54.19
C GLN A 856 35.09 36.35 55.13
N ARG A 857 36.08 35.53 55.51
CA ARG A 857 35.89 34.45 56.48
C ARG A 857 35.69 35.04 57.87
N LEU A 858 34.57 34.72 58.49
CA LEU A 858 34.21 35.14 59.83
C LEU A 858 34.46 33.99 60.81
N ASP A 859 35.37 34.18 61.74
CA ASP A 859 35.62 33.21 62.81
C ASP A 859 34.73 33.51 64.02
N LEU A 860 33.69 32.69 64.21
CA LEU A 860 32.70 32.88 65.27
C LEU A 860 33.08 32.21 66.60
N ARG A 861 34.05 31.29 66.61
CA ARG A 861 34.45 30.55 67.82
C ARG A 861 35.88 30.88 68.30
N GLY A 862 36.70 31.54 67.49
CA GLY A 862 38.04 32.00 67.86
C GLY A 862 38.10 33.48 68.25
N GLY A 863 38.90 34.28 67.55
CA GLY A 863 39.28 35.64 67.97
C GLY A 863 38.11 36.62 68.21
N ASN A 864 36.94 36.37 67.60
CA ASN A 864 35.74 37.21 67.73
C ASN A 864 34.67 36.63 68.67
N ALA A 865 34.94 35.52 69.38
CA ALA A 865 33.93 34.78 70.17
C ALA A 865 33.14 35.65 71.17
N ASN A 866 33.79 36.68 71.75
CA ASN A 866 33.21 37.59 72.73
C ASN A 866 32.66 38.90 72.14
N GLN A 867 32.78 39.11 70.82
CA GLN A 867 32.22 40.30 70.17
C GLN A 867 30.70 40.12 69.97
N THR A 868 29.94 41.21 70.10
CA THR A 868 28.49 41.17 69.86
C THR A 868 28.17 41.16 68.38
N ILE A 869 26.98 40.66 68.02
CA ILE A 869 26.48 40.67 66.63
C ILE A 869 26.42 42.10 66.07
N ARG A 870 26.14 43.10 66.92
CA ARG A 870 26.20 44.53 66.59
C ARG A 870 27.62 44.98 66.20
N ASP A 871 28.63 44.57 66.96
CA ASP A 871 30.04 44.92 66.69
C ASP A 871 30.55 44.27 65.39
N LEU A 872 30.05 43.07 65.08
CA LEU A 872 30.35 42.33 63.86
C LEU A 872 29.63 42.88 62.61
N LYS A 873 28.75 43.89 62.76
CA LYS A 873 27.95 44.51 61.68
C LYS A 873 27.19 43.51 60.81
N LEU A 874 26.79 42.37 61.38
CA LEU A 874 26.16 41.28 60.63
C LEU A 874 24.78 41.65 60.08
N ALA A 875 24.07 42.58 60.71
CA ALA A 875 22.81 43.12 60.20
C ALA A 875 22.94 43.81 58.84
N THR A 876 24.12 44.35 58.51
CA THR A 876 24.39 45.06 57.25
C THR A 876 25.19 44.23 56.25
N ALA A 877 25.70 43.06 56.65
CA ALA A 877 26.66 42.27 55.87
C ALA A 877 26.02 41.29 54.85
N GLY A 878 24.69 41.21 54.79
CA GLY A 878 23.96 40.37 53.83
C GLY A 878 23.93 38.89 54.21
N LEU A 879 23.85 38.00 53.19
CA LEU A 879 23.71 36.56 53.36
C LEU A 879 24.94 35.93 54.06
N LEU A 880 24.69 35.16 55.13
CA LEU A 880 25.71 34.38 55.82
C LEU A 880 25.87 33.00 55.17
N ILE A 881 27.06 32.70 54.64
CA ILE A 881 27.36 31.39 54.05
C ILE A 881 27.97 30.50 55.12
N VAL A 882 27.34 29.34 55.38
CA VAL A 882 27.80 28.32 56.35
C VAL A 882 28.26 27.11 55.56
N ARG A 883 29.56 26.78 55.59
CA ARG A 883 30.13 25.64 54.89
C ARG A 883 30.63 24.59 55.87
N LYS A 884 30.19 23.34 55.71
CA LYS A 884 30.65 22.20 56.51
C LYS A 884 32.15 21.96 56.27
N ASP A 885 32.92 21.75 57.34
CA ASP A 885 34.30 21.28 57.23
C ASP A 885 34.33 19.77 56.91
N SER A 886 35.34 19.31 56.17
CA SER A 886 35.44 17.92 55.70
C SER A 886 35.40 16.87 56.82
N ASP A 887 35.78 17.25 58.04
CA ASP A 887 35.97 16.34 59.18
C ASP A 887 34.82 16.44 60.22
N ALA A 888 33.64 16.92 59.82
CA ALA A 888 32.48 17.13 60.71
C ALA A 888 31.44 15.98 60.64
N TYR A 889 31.17 15.32 61.77
CA TYR A 889 30.07 14.35 61.92
C TYR A 889 28.71 15.07 61.99
N GLU A 890 27.69 14.52 61.31
CA GLU A 890 26.28 14.90 61.48
C GLU A 890 25.66 14.06 62.59
N ALA A 891 25.10 14.70 63.62
CA ALA A 891 24.35 13.99 64.66
C ALA A 891 22.99 13.57 64.09
N SER A 892 22.86 12.31 63.69
CA SER A 892 21.58 11.70 63.36
C SER A 892 20.85 11.38 64.66
N PHE A 893 19.80 12.15 64.98
CA PHE A 893 18.88 11.79 66.07
C PHE A 893 18.23 10.45 65.73
N GLY A 894 18.43 9.47 66.60
CA GLY A 894 18.09 8.07 66.37
C GLY A 894 16.59 7.79 66.19
N GLY A 895 16.32 6.66 65.51
CA GLY A 895 15.08 5.90 65.64
C GLY A 895 13.83 6.57 65.08
N ARG A 896 13.69 6.65 63.75
CA ARG A 896 12.38 6.82 63.10
C ARG A 896 11.48 5.63 63.48
N ARG A 897 10.59 5.80 64.47
CA ARG A 897 9.41 4.92 64.60
C ARG A 897 8.57 5.07 63.34
N GLN A 898 8.39 3.96 62.62
CA GLN A 898 7.44 3.87 61.51
C GLN A 898 6.04 4.12 62.07
N SER A 899 5.29 5.04 61.46
CA SER A 899 3.89 5.27 61.81
C SER A 899 3.10 4.01 61.42
N LEU A 900 2.58 3.29 62.41
CA LEU A 900 1.69 2.14 62.21
C LEU A 900 0.40 2.62 61.52
N THR A 901 0.05 2.01 60.39
CA THR A 901 -1.29 2.14 59.81
C THR A 901 -2.30 1.36 60.67
N LEU A 902 -3.61 1.64 60.56
CA LEU A 902 -4.64 0.83 61.24
C LEU A 902 -4.59 -0.64 60.78
N VAL A 903 -4.20 -0.89 59.52
CA VAL A 903 -3.96 -2.24 58.99
C VAL A 903 -2.75 -2.91 59.67
N ASP A 904 -1.67 -2.18 59.96
CA ASP A 904 -0.55 -2.71 60.76
C ASP A 904 -0.99 -3.06 62.19
N SER A 905 -1.97 -2.33 62.75
CA SER A 905 -2.53 -2.66 64.07
C SER A 905 -3.40 -3.92 64.06
N GLU A 906 -4.06 -4.25 62.95
CA GLU A 906 -4.80 -5.51 62.80
C GLU A 906 -3.86 -6.71 62.68
N VAL A 907 -2.79 -6.58 61.89
CA VAL A 907 -1.74 -7.61 61.79
C VAL A 907 -1.14 -7.93 63.16
N LEU A 908 -0.96 -6.91 64.02
CA LEU A 908 -0.50 -7.09 65.40
C LEU A 908 -1.49 -7.84 66.31
N LYS A 909 -2.80 -7.80 66.03
CA LYS A 909 -3.79 -8.60 66.79
C LYS A 909 -3.66 -10.09 66.50
N HIS A 910 -3.26 -10.44 65.28
CA HIS A 910 -2.98 -11.81 64.85
C HIS A 910 -1.55 -12.28 65.17
N PHE A 911 -0.79 -11.52 65.96
CA PHE A 911 0.60 -11.86 66.27
C PHE A 911 0.76 -13.23 66.93
N ASN A 912 -0.15 -13.61 67.84
CA ASN A 912 -0.13 -14.94 68.46
C ASN A 912 -0.38 -16.05 67.42
N ASP A 913 -1.36 -15.86 66.55
CA ASP A 913 -1.67 -16.81 65.48
C ASP A 913 -0.46 -16.98 64.54
N LEU A 914 0.23 -15.88 64.22
CA LEU A 914 1.45 -15.89 63.40
C LEU A 914 2.66 -16.49 64.14
N TYR A 915 2.75 -16.33 65.46
CA TYR A 915 3.80 -16.90 66.30
C TYR A 915 3.66 -18.43 66.41
N ASP A 916 2.43 -18.94 66.49
CA ASP A 916 2.12 -20.39 66.46
C ASP A 916 2.48 -21.06 65.12
N LEU A 917 2.65 -20.28 64.04
CA LEU A 917 3.17 -20.76 62.75
C LEU A 917 4.69 -21.00 62.79
N LEU A 918 5.43 -20.41 63.72
CA LEU A 918 6.88 -20.63 63.87
C LEU A 918 7.23 -22.04 64.36
N SER A 919 6.25 -22.77 64.88
CA SER A 919 6.38 -24.17 65.30
C SER A 919 6.28 -25.17 64.14
N LEU A 920 6.11 -24.71 62.90
CA LEU A 920 6.14 -25.52 61.67
C LEU A 920 7.58 -25.92 61.29
N ASP A 921 7.72 -26.81 60.30
CA ASP A 921 9.01 -27.23 59.74
C ASP A 921 9.94 -26.04 59.42
N GLU A 922 11.27 -26.23 59.53
CA GLU A 922 12.30 -25.19 59.62
C GLU A 922 12.29 -24.21 58.42
N ARG A 923 11.76 -24.66 57.28
CA ARG A 923 11.62 -23.88 56.04
C ARG A 923 10.55 -22.80 56.15
N PHE A 924 9.37 -23.13 56.67
CA PHE A 924 8.24 -22.20 56.82
C PHE A 924 8.46 -21.25 58.00
N SER A 925 9.06 -21.75 59.08
CA SER A 925 9.44 -20.95 60.25
C SER A 925 10.46 -19.86 59.93
N LYS A 926 11.46 -20.14 59.08
CA LYS A 926 12.41 -19.12 58.56
C LYS A 926 11.74 -18.07 57.69
N GLU A 927 10.78 -18.47 56.86
CA GLU A 927 10.05 -17.54 55.98
C GLU A 927 9.18 -16.58 56.80
N VAL A 928 8.46 -17.06 57.82
CA VAL A 928 7.67 -16.21 58.73
C VAL A 928 8.58 -15.33 59.62
N SER A 929 9.68 -15.86 60.15
CA SER A 929 10.61 -15.11 61.03
C SER A 929 11.27 -13.93 60.32
N ASN A 930 11.72 -14.14 59.08
CA ASN A 930 12.35 -13.09 58.27
C ASN A 930 11.38 -11.96 57.92
N GLU A 931 10.08 -12.25 57.80
CA GLU A 931 9.06 -11.30 57.36
C GLU A 931 8.56 -10.39 58.49
N PHE A 932 8.41 -10.94 59.69
CA PHE A 932 7.95 -10.17 60.86
C PHE A 932 9.07 -9.68 61.78
N ASN A 933 10.34 -9.97 61.45
CA ASN A 933 11.49 -9.66 62.29
C ASN A 933 11.34 -10.23 63.72
N ILE A 934 10.73 -11.42 63.81
CA ILE A 934 10.52 -12.11 65.08
C ILE A 934 11.81 -12.87 65.40
N ASP A 935 12.49 -12.45 66.46
CA ASP A 935 13.69 -13.12 66.96
C ASP A 935 13.27 -14.48 67.57
N PRO A 936 13.73 -15.63 67.04
CA PRO A 936 13.29 -16.96 67.52
C PRO A 936 13.77 -17.30 68.94
N THR A 937 14.43 -16.36 69.62
CA THR A 937 15.02 -16.53 70.96
C THR A 937 14.17 -15.94 72.10
N CYS A 938 13.07 -15.24 71.81
CA CYS A 938 12.36 -14.45 72.82
C CYS A 938 11.17 -15.15 73.51
N GLY A 939 11.08 -16.48 73.42
CA GLY A 939 10.01 -17.28 74.04
C GLY A 939 10.52 -18.26 75.09
N ASN A 940 11.23 -17.78 76.11
CA ASN A 940 11.53 -18.63 77.27
C ASN A 940 11.82 -17.87 78.58
N GLU A 941 11.12 -16.77 78.84
CA GLU A 941 11.17 -16.10 80.15
C GLU A 941 9.78 -15.51 80.46
N ASN A 942 8.85 -16.37 80.89
CA ASN A 942 7.76 -16.04 81.81
C ASN A 942 7.04 -17.34 82.22
N GLY A 943 7.75 -18.11 83.05
CA GLY A 943 7.21 -19.17 83.88
C GLY A 943 7.67 -18.95 85.31
N ASN A 944 7.04 -17.98 85.98
CA ASN A 944 6.78 -17.93 87.43
C ASN A 944 5.85 -16.76 87.77
#